data_AF-W2N8L4-F1
#
_entry.id   AF-W2N8L4-F1
#
_cell.length_a   1.000
_cell.length_b   1.000
_cell.length_c   1.000
_cell.angle_alpha   90.00
_cell.angle_beta   90.00
_cell.angle_gamma   90.00
#
_symmetry.space_group_name_H-M   'P 1'
#
loop_
_entity.id
_entity.type
_entity.pdbx_description
1 polymer ?
#
loop_
_entity_poly.entity_id
_entity_poly.type
_entity_poly.pdbx_seq_one_letter_code
_entity_poly.pdbx_strand_id
1 'polypeptide(L)'
;MSDDRGEENVEELDLHDSEAVQARIQQLPLIIVDLDDAAQAFKLLAEKQAAEINAKEILLARKTEYVDELLEQINTLTMRLDAKTNETQVMETRMHKVSAQMEELREQVKKDEEDFAMVCAALDSREQTLVKKNGELTVAIEKEKQLRKEIDRHQGVIRRLEKNVEELQPEKADACLSPRSFHENQLIRLRDDAIEAKTREVWLLSGQNDQLRVQLDELEAALEQLQRNVISKENDIVRRQRKIDRLEAEIDALQVSRSQAEGREKAMEIATTQNEKLLQALEAQERNTEELKARLDDRERECEQLRSSHRDHIERSAESEVEVLHRTRQAEEKASAVGALQEKLHRERKFLQEELSSSHLNHQMEIEKLQGELVKRRNKQYELTLKLQDVETRLHEAVDRRENAEEQLMAAQCRMQELERVLRDSLGCKNQLETQLSSQKASDFQEFEKQSKILIGAKNEIRGLQKQLEEMKEAITKRVALEKQQELRNRETRQLLSAQEALTLEQRERIHRLVKDVNRESQARAALELEKTLMRDQLEALRRQSESNVLECLGQKKQIQDKRQRLAEKFTELTTEFHTLQTAKSKLVNKYADIFGKAVSSNGIVWPSSDCLELRECWLVDDDLRPILKVLDSEGLGRLKRVDLRYNRITSEGMGRLLVFLKKLVVGLVNVEINMAKIREIDLRHNCVSLDGVRVVAKGLETLIPSKSTTNGLNGLKSVTVTDDGRIEVFARDNNRSGSTSYGVEDTVSAAPILVVNISENVDADWLIAESRRFQAESRRRGKDSDDPAASNNNRGNGAAQLLKDALFSSRDKCLEEIYGVDLVRAFMGESESGNSTKTGVTKRKKHRLQNESKVRHHVLDFAVQ
;
A
#
# COMPACT_ATOMS: atom_id res chain seq x y z
N MET A 1 -74.83 -2.59 -16.38
CA MET A 1 -75.84 -1.66 -15.83
C MET A 1 -76.44 -0.93 -17.00
N SER A 2 -77.77 -0.82 -17.03
CA SER A 2 -78.61 -0.68 -18.24
C SER A 2 -78.68 -1.99 -19.03
N ASP A 3 -79.71 -2.76 -18.75
CA ASP A 3 -80.27 -3.74 -19.68
C ASP A 3 -81.02 -2.99 -20.80
N ASP A 4 -81.07 -3.57 -21.99
CA ASP A 4 -82.18 -3.32 -22.92
C ASP A 4 -82.58 -4.63 -23.59
N ARG A 5 -83.88 -4.82 -23.83
CA ARG A 5 -84.45 -6.09 -24.34
C ARG A 5 -85.07 -5.85 -25.70
N GLY A 6 -84.30 -6.08 -26.76
CA GLY A 6 -84.84 -6.23 -28.11
C GLY A 6 -85.69 -7.49 -28.21
N GLU A 7 -86.94 -7.34 -28.64
CA GLU A 7 -87.86 -8.45 -28.88
C GLU A 7 -87.62 -9.05 -30.28
N GLU A 8 -87.32 -10.36 -30.37
CA GLU A 8 -87.36 -11.08 -31.65
C GLU A 8 -88.69 -11.84 -31.77
N ASN A 9 -89.55 -11.38 -32.68
CA ASN A 9 -90.79 -12.06 -33.02
C ASN A 9 -90.49 -13.31 -33.85
N VAL A 10 -90.67 -14.49 -33.25
CA VAL A 10 -90.67 -15.76 -33.98
C VAL A 10 -92.05 -15.97 -34.59
N GLU A 11 -92.22 -15.60 -35.86
CA GLU A 11 -93.41 -15.95 -36.65
C GLU A 11 -93.43 -17.47 -36.91
N GLU A 12 -94.31 -18.19 -36.22
CA GLU A 12 -94.75 -19.52 -36.70
C GLU A 12 -95.54 -19.33 -38.00
N LEU A 13 -95.11 -20.00 -39.08
CA LEU A 13 -95.69 -19.87 -40.42
C LEU A 13 -95.97 -21.24 -41.04
N ASP A 14 -97.14 -21.36 -41.68
CA ASP A 14 -97.74 -22.63 -42.11
C ASP A 14 -96.93 -23.41 -43.15
N LEU A 15 -96.77 -24.71 -42.90
CA LEU A 15 -95.99 -25.65 -43.73
C LEU A 15 -96.80 -26.27 -44.89
N HIS A 16 -97.79 -25.55 -45.44
CA HIS A 16 -98.72 -26.07 -46.45
C HIS A 16 -98.79 -25.28 -47.76
N ASP A 17 -98.04 -24.19 -47.92
CA ASP A 17 -97.92 -23.50 -49.20
C ASP A 17 -96.52 -23.70 -49.83
N SER A 18 -96.47 -24.43 -50.94
CA SER A 18 -95.23 -24.85 -51.59
C SER A 18 -94.44 -23.67 -52.19
N GLU A 19 -95.12 -22.60 -52.62
CA GLU A 19 -94.44 -21.42 -53.18
C GLU A 19 -93.85 -20.55 -52.06
N ALA A 20 -94.55 -20.41 -50.94
CA ALA A 20 -94.03 -19.72 -49.75
C ALA A 20 -92.80 -20.44 -49.16
N VAL A 21 -92.83 -21.78 -49.10
CA VAL A 21 -91.68 -22.59 -48.67
C VAL A 21 -90.51 -22.44 -49.65
N GLN A 22 -90.74 -22.45 -50.96
CA GLN A 22 -89.67 -22.20 -51.94
C GLN A 22 -89.11 -20.77 -51.86
N ALA A 23 -89.94 -19.75 -51.63
CA ALA A 23 -89.48 -18.38 -51.42
C ALA A 23 -88.61 -18.26 -50.15
N ARG A 24 -89.02 -18.87 -49.04
CA ARG A 24 -88.21 -18.91 -47.80
C ARG A 24 -86.90 -19.68 -47.99
N ILE A 25 -86.90 -20.76 -48.77
CA ILE A 25 -85.68 -21.51 -49.16
C ILE A 25 -84.75 -20.69 -50.07
N GLN A 26 -85.27 -19.76 -50.88
CA GLN A 26 -84.45 -18.84 -51.68
C GLN A 26 -83.94 -17.63 -50.87
N GLN A 27 -84.66 -17.23 -49.81
CA GLN A 27 -84.25 -16.16 -48.90
C GLN A 27 -83.22 -16.64 -47.85
N LEU A 28 -83.31 -17.89 -47.39
CA LEU A 28 -82.38 -18.45 -46.40
C LEU A 28 -80.89 -18.32 -46.79
N PRO A 29 -80.45 -18.60 -48.05
CA PRO A 29 -79.08 -18.33 -48.49
C PRO A 29 -78.65 -16.87 -48.37
N LEU A 30 -79.54 -15.90 -48.63
CA LEU A 30 -79.23 -14.48 -48.48
C LEU A 30 -79.07 -14.12 -47.00
N ILE A 31 -80.00 -14.57 -46.15
CA ILE A 31 -79.93 -14.36 -44.69
C ILE A 31 -78.68 -15.02 -44.10
N ILE A 32 -78.25 -16.18 -44.60
CA ILE A 32 -77.00 -16.84 -44.19
C ILE A 32 -75.78 -16.01 -44.61
N VAL A 33 -75.76 -15.44 -45.82
CA VAL A 33 -74.68 -14.53 -46.25
C VAL A 33 -74.65 -13.24 -45.42
N ASP A 34 -75.80 -12.61 -45.17
CA ASP A 34 -75.90 -11.42 -44.32
C ASP A 34 -75.42 -11.71 -42.88
N LEU A 35 -75.69 -12.91 -42.36
CA LEU A 35 -75.22 -13.37 -41.04
C LEU A 35 -73.73 -13.72 -41.03
N ASP A 36 -73.17 -14.33 -42.09
CA ASP A 36 -71.73 -14.60 -42.21
C ASP A 36 -70.93 -13.30 -42.39
N ASP A 37 -71.45 -12.32 -43.15
CA ASP A 37 -70.83 -11.00 -43.29
C ASP A 37 -70.93 -10.20 -41.98
N ALA A 38 -72.06 -10.28 -41.24
CA ALA A 38 -72.18 -9.72 -39.90
C ALA A 38 -71.21 -10.40 -38.91
N ALA A 39 -71.08 -11.73 -38.94
CA ALA A 39 -70.16 -12.48 -38.10
C ALA A 39 -68.68 -12.14 -38.40
N GLN A 40 -68.33 -11.98 -39.69
CA GLN A 40 -67.02 -11.49 -40.10
C GLN A 40 -66.78 -10.04 -39.65
N ALA A 41 -67.77 -9.15 -39.75
CA ALA A 41 -67.68 -7.78 -39.26
C ALA A 41 -67.49 -7.72 -37.74
N PHE A 42 -68.24 -8.51 -36.97
CA PHE A 42 -68.05 -8.63 -35.52
C PHE A 42 -66.70 -9.24 -35.15
N LYS A 43 -66.22 -10.23 -35.91
CA LYS A 43 -64.88 -10.81 -35.72
C LYS A 43 -63.78 -9.77 -35.96
N LEU A 44 -63.85 -9.01 -37.06
CA LEU A 44 -62.92 -7.91 -37.35
C LEU A 44 -63.00 -6.80 -36.30
N LEU A 45 -64.19 -6.51 -35.76
CA LEU A 45 -64.38 -5.56 -34.65
C LEU A 45 -63.72 -6.07 -33.36
N ALA A 46 -63.87 -7.35 -33.03
CA ALA A 46 -63.25 -7.98 -31.87
C ALA A 46 -61.72 -8.06 -31.99
N GLU A 47 -61.20 -8.43 -33.17
CA GLU A 47 -59.75 -8.42 -33.47
C GLU A 47 -59.17 -7.00 -33.36
N LYS A 48 -59.89 -5.98 -33.86
CA LYS A 48 -59.52 -4.57 -33.70
C LYS A 48 -59.55 -4.12 -32.23
N GLN A 49 -60.56 -4.51 -31.47
CA GLN A 49 -60.65 -4.20 -30.04
C GLN A 49 -59.55 -4.90 -29.24
N ALA A 50 -59.22 -6.16 -29.54
CA ALA A 50 -58.12 -6.88 -28.92
C ALA A 50 -56.76 -6.22 -29.22
N ALA A 51 -56.54 -5.77 -30.46
CA ALA A 51 -55.37 -4.99 -30.83
C ALA A 51 -55.29 -3.63 -30.10
N GLU A 52 -56.43 -2.94 -29.92
CA GLU A 52 -56.50 -1.67 -29.18
C GLU A 52 -56.29 -1.85 -27.67
N ILE A 53 -56.76 -2.96 -27.09
CA ILE A 53 -56.51 -3.35 -25.70
C ILE A 53 -55.02 -3.63 -25.51
N ASN A 54 -54.42 -4.49 -26.33
CA ASN A 54 -52.99 -4.83 -26.26
C ASN A 54 -52.10 -3.57 -26.43
N ALA A 55 -52.45 -2.68 -27.37
CA ALA A 55 -51.76 -1.40 -27.52
C ALA A 55 -51.86 -0.50 -26.27
N LYS A 56 -52.99 -0.53 -25.55
CA LYS A 56 -53.16 0.18 -24.27
C LYS A 56 -52.42 -0.51 -23.13
N GLU A 57 -52.38 -1.83 -23.08
CA GLU A 57 -51.60 -2.61 -22.10
C GLU A 57 -50.10 -2.33 -22.23
N ILE A 58 -49.54 -2.35 -23.45
CA ILE A 58 -48.15 -1.97 -23.72
C ILE A 58 -47.88 -0.51 -23.31
N LEU A 59 -48.81 0.41 -23.57
CA LEU A 59 -48.68 1.82 -23.18
C LEU A 59 -48.82 2.04 -21.67
N LEU A 60 -49.56 1.18 -20.97
CA LEU A 60 -49.69 1.19 -19.52
C LEU A 60 -48.45 0.60 -18.85
N ALA A 61 -47.92 -0.52 -19.36
CA ALA A 61 -46.66 -1.13 -18.92
C ALA A 61 -45.49 -0.13 -18.98
N ARG A 62 -45.33 0.58 -20.11
CA ARG A 62 -44.33 1.65 -20.27
C ARG A 62 -44.53 2.83 -19.32
N LYS A 63 -45.76 3.08 -18.88
CA LYS A 63 -46.05 4.12 -17.88
C LYS A 63 -45.77 3.66 -16.45
N THR A 64 -45.96 2.38 -16.13
CA THR A 64 -45.51 1.82 -14.85
C THR A 64 -43.98 1.77 -14.79
N GLU A 65 -43.30 1.31 -15.85
CA GLU A 65 -41.83 1.34 -15.96
C GLU A 65 -41.28 2.76 -15.70
N TYR A 66 -41.84 3.78 -16.36
CA TYR A 66 -41.44 5.19 -16.15
C TYR A 66 -41.78 5.73 -14.74
N VAL A 67 -42.86 5.25 -14.11
CA VAL A 67 -43.18 5.61 -12.71
C VAL A 67 -42.21 4.96 -11.74
N ASP A 68 -41.80 3.71 -11.98
CA ASP A 68 -40.82 2.99 -11.18
C ASP A 68 -39.42 3.63 -11.32
N GLU A 69 -39.00 4.04 -12.53
CA GLU A 69 -37.80 4.86 -12.76
C GLU A 69 -37.84 6.18 -11.98
N LEU A 70 -38.99 6.86 -11.94
CA LEU A 70 -39.15 8.10 -11.17
C LEU A 70 -39.12 7.85 -9.65
N LEU A 71 -39.67 6.72 -9.18
CA LEU A 71 -39.59 6.32 -7.77
C LEU A 71 -38.16 5.97 -7.36
N GLU A 72 -37.37 5.31 -8.21
CA GLU A 72 -35.95 5.06 -7.97
C GLU A 72 -35.13 6.37 -7.97
N GLN A 73 -35.45 7.32 -8.85
CA GLN A 73 -34.86 8.67 -8.82
C GLN A 73 -35.22 9.42 -7.53
N ILE A 74 -36.47 9.35 -7.05
CA ILE A 74 -36.89 9.95 -5.78
C ILE A 74 -36.17 9.29 -4.60
N ASN A 75 -36.06 7.96 -4.57
CA ASN A 75 -35.36 7.22 -3.51
C ASN A 75 -33.86 7.57 -3.47
N THR A 76 -33.18 7.59 -4.62
CA THR A 76 -31.75 7.95 -4.69
C THR A 76 -31.49 9.43 -4.36
N LEU A 77 -32.42 10.34 -4.69
CA LEU A 77 -32.37 11.74 -4.23
C LEU A 77 -32.62 11.86 -2.72
N THR A 78 -33.54 11.06 -2.16
CA THR A 78 -33.82 11.03 -0.72
C THR A 78 -32.61 10.54 0.06
N MET A 79 -31.98 9.43 -0.34
CA MET A 79 -30.75 8.94 0.28
C MET A 79 -29.58 9.95 0.21
N ARG A 80 -29.49 10.72 -0.89
CA ARG A 80 -28.50 11.83 -1.00
C ARG A 80 -28.82 12.98 -0.05
N LEU A 81 -30.11 13.30 0.15
CA LEU A 81 -30.55 14.32 1.09
C LEU A 81 -30.28 13.89 2.53
N ASP A 82 -30.56 12.64 2.89
CA ASP A 82 -30.25 12.06 4.20
C ASP A 82 -28.74 12.00 4.46
N ALA A 83 -27.93 11.67 3.45
CA ALA A 83 -26.48 11.78 3.57
C ALA A 83 -26.04 13.23 3.87
N LYS A 84 -26.65 14.21 3.21
CA LYS A 84 -26.33 15.64 3.42
C LYS A 84 -26.84 16.19 4.75
N THR A 85 -28.00 15.78 5.25
CA THR A 85 -28.46 16.17 6.60
C THR A 85 -27.52 15.61 7.66
N ASN A 86 -27.11 14.34 7.55
CA ASN A 86 -26.10 13.73 8.43
C ASN A 86 -24.74 14.46 8.36
N GLU A 87 -24.23 14.77 7.16
CA GLU A 87 -23.02 15.61 7.01
C GLU A 87 -23.14 16.97 7.72
N THR A 88 -24.28 17.66 7.54
CA THR A 88 -24.50 18.95 8.20
C THR A 88 -24.57 18.85 9.72
N GLN A 89 -25.20 17.81 10.29
CA GLN A 89 -25.21 17.58 11.75
C GLN A 89 -23.82 17.27 12.31
N VAL A 90 -22.98 16.53 11.57
CA VAL A 90 -21.57 16.28 11.95
C VAL A 90 -20.76 17.57 11.92
N MET A 91 -20.97 18.43 10.91
CA MET A 91 -20.32 19.74 10.82
C MET A 91 -20.82 20.72 11.90
N GLU A 92 -22.10 20.72 12.21
CA GLU A 92 -22.71 21.55 13.25
C GLU A 92 -22.23 21.13 14.65
N THR A 93 -22.19 19.83 14.96
CA THR A 93 -21.64 19.35 16.24
C THR A 93 -20.13 19.57 16.36
N ARG A 94 -19.38 19.59 15.23
CA ARG A 94 -17.98 20.04 15.20
C ARG A 94 -17.86 21.54 15.46
N MET A 95 -18.72 22.37 14.85
CA MET A 95 -18.77 23.81 15.06
C MET A 95 -19.06 24.15 16.53
N HIS A 96 -20.04 23.49 17.17
CA HIS A 96 -20.35 23.68 18.58
C HIS A 96 -19.15 23.34 19.50
N LYS A 97 -18.41 22.26 19.21
CA LYS A 97 -17.18 21.92 19.96
C LYS A 97 -16.09 22.97 19.80
N VAL A 98 -15.85 23.46 18.57
CA VAL A 98 -14.87 24.54 18.32
C VAL A 98 -15.30 25.85 18.97
N SER A 99 -16.59 26.17 18.98
CA SER A 99 -17.12 27.36 19.66
C SER A 99 -16.93 27.28 21.18
N ALA A 100 -17.17 26.12 21.79
CA ALA A 100 -16.91 25.91 23.22
C ALA A 100 -15.41 26.05 23.55
N GLN A 101 -14.52 25.50 22.72
CA GLN A 101 -13.07 25.64 22.87
C GLN A 101 -12.60 27.09 22.68
N MET A 102 -13.22 27.86 21.77
CA MET A 102 -12.92 29.30 21.65
C MET A 102 -13.36 30.09 22.88
N GLU A 103 -14.48 29.74 23.51
CA GLU A 103 -14.93 30.45 24.72
C GLU A 103 -14.07 30.08 25.94
N GLU A 104 -13.69 28.81 26.11
CA GLU A 104 -12.73 28.36 27.13
C GLU A 104 -11.37 29.07 26.98
N LEU A 105 -10.88 29.23 25.74
CA LEU A 105 -9.66 29.99 25.46
C LEU A 105 -9.82 31.50 25.73
N ARG A 106 -11.00 32.09 25.50
CA ARG A 106 -11.28 33.51 25.85
C ARG A 106 -11.32 33.73 27.35
N GLU A 107 -11.96 32.84 28.10
CA GLU A 107 -11.99 32.91 29.57
C GLU A 107 -10.58 32.76 30.15
N GLN A 108 -9.76 31.85 29.60
CA GLN A 108 -8.37 31.70 29.99
C GLN A 108 -7.52 32.93 29.65
N VAL A 109 -7.61 33.48 28.43
CA VAL A 109 -6.88 34.72 28.06
C VAL A 109 -7.29 35.90 28.94
N LYS A 110 -8.59 36.09 29.21
CA LYS A 110 -9.08 37.15 30.11
C LYS A 110 -8.53 36.98 31.53
N LYS A 111 -8.41 35.75 32.01
CA LYS A 111 -7.80 35.47 33.31
C LYS A 111 -6.29 35.77 33.30
N ASP A 112 -5.58 35.41 32.23
CA ASP A 112 -4.15 35.71 32.08
C ASP A 112 -3.90 37.23 32.00
N GLU A 113 -4.82 38.02 31.40
CA GLU A 113 -4.83 39.48 31.45
C GLU A 113 -5.04 40.03 32.88
N GLU A 114 -5.97 39.45 33.65
CA GLU A 114 -6.23 39.81 35.05
C GLU A 114 -5.02 39.47 35.97
N ASP A 115 -4.41 38.28 35.80
CA ASP A 115 -3.21 37.86 36.51
C ASP A 115 -1.99 38.74 36.13
N PHE A 116 -1.83 39.11 34.85
CA PHE A 116 -0.78 40.04 34.40
C PHE A 116 -0.95 41.44 35.00
N ALA A 117 -2.18 41.97 35.06
CA ALA A 117 -2.47 43.26 35.68
C ALA A 117 -2.11 43.28 37.18
N MET A 118 -2.35 42.18 37.89
CA MET A 118 -1.91 42.02 39.28
C MET A 118 -0.38 42.01 39.42
N VAL A 119 0.35 41.38 38.50
CA VAL A 119 1.82 41.40 38.48
C VAL A 119 2.36 42.81 38.24
N CYS A 120 1.80 43.57 37.30
CA CYS A 120 2.16 44.97 37.08
C CYS A 120 1.96 45.82 38.34
N ALA A 121 0.78 45.74 38.98
CA ALA A 121 0.51 46.47 40.22
C ALA A 121 1.45 46.09 41.39
N ALA A 122 1.88 44.82 41.46
CA ALA A 122 2.87 44.36 42.42
C ALA A 122 4.28 44.91 42.14
N LEU A 123 4.66 45.04 40.87
CA LEU A 123 5.93 45.66 40.45
C LEU A 123 5.95 47.16 40.73
N ASP A 124 4.89 47.91 40.37
CA ASP A 124 4.74 49.34 40.67
C ASP A 124 4.84 49.61 42.18
N SER A 125 4.17 48.78 42.99
CA SER A 125 4.24 48.83 44.45
C SER A 125 5.67 48.60 44.95
N ARG A 126 6.37 47.59 44.40
CA ARG A 126 7.77 47.29 44.73
C ARG A 126 8.69 48.45 44.36
N GLU A 127 8.55 49.04 43.17
CA GLU A 127 9.33 50.21 42.75
C GLU A 127 9.09 51.42 43.68
N GLN A 128 7.83 51.71 44.04
CA GLN A 128 7.54 52.74 45.04
C GLN A 128 8.20 52.48 46.40
N THR A 129 8.33 51.21 46.84
CA THR A 129 9.09 50.91 48.06
C THR A 129 10.60 51.12 47.90
N LEU A 130 11.17 50.83 46.73
CA LEU A 130 12.58 51.07 46.42
C LEU A 130 12.88 52.58 46.37
N VAL A 131 12.03 53.37 45.72
CA VAL A 131 12.14 54.85 45.69
C VAL A 131 12.10 55.43 47.10
N LYS A 132 11.15 54.98 47.95
CA LYS A 132 11.07 55.39 49.36
C LYS A 132 12.34 55.01 50.14
N LYS A 133 12.85 53.79 49.97
CA LYS A 133 14.07 53.31 50.63
C LYS A 133 15.34 54.03 50.15
N ASN A 134 15.41 54.43 48.88
CA ASN A 134 16.50 55.25 48.36
C ASN A 134 16.46 56.68 48.95
N GLY A 135 15.26 57.26 49.12
CA GLY A 135 15.07 58.52 49.85
C GLY A 135 15.44 58.46 51.33
N GLU A 136 15.12 57.35 52.02
CA GLU A 136 15.60 57.10 53.38
C GLU A 136 17.14 57.02 53.45
N LEU A 137 17.76 56.39 52.44
CA LEU A 137 19.22 56.23 52.35
C LEU A 137 19.93 57.56 52.11
N THR A 138 19.43 58.43 51.23
CA THR A 138 20.04 59.76 51.01
C THR A 138 19.97 60.63 52.28
N VAL A 139 18.84 60.64 52.98
CA VAL A 139 18.69 61.33 54.27
C VAL A 139 19.61 60.75 55.36
N ALA A 140 19.87 59.44 55.35
CA ALA A 140 20.84 58.82 56.25
C ALA A 140 22.28 59.27 55.95
N ILE A 141 22.66 59.32 54.66
CA ILE A 141 23.98 59.80 54.21
C ILE A 141 24.19 61.29 54.56
N GLU A 142 23.16 62.12 54.47
CA GLU A 142 23.25 63.53 54.89
C GLU A 142 23.43 63.68 56.40
N LYS A 143 22.71 62.90 57.21
CA LYS A 143 22.90 62.87 58.67
C LYS A 143 24.29 62.38 59.06
N GLU A 144 24.83 61.37 58.37
CA GLU A 144 26.20 60.91 58.58
C GLU A 144 27.22 62.02 58.27
N LYS A 145 27.03 62.75 57.17
CA LYS A 145 27.86 63.91 56.80
C LYS A 145 27.74 65.08 57.78
N GLN A 146 26.62 65.22 58.48
CA GLN A 146 26.46 66.19 59.57
C GLN A 146 27.23 65.74 60.81
N LEU A 147 27.03 64.50 61.28
CA LEU A 147 27.70 63.94 62.45
C LEU A 147 29.23 63.91 62.31
N ARG A 148 29.77 63.57 61.12
CA ARG A 148 31.22 63.67 60.85
C ARG A 148 31.76 65.09 61.09
N LYS A 149 31.05 66.14 60.62
CA LYS A 149 31.41 67.55 60.84
C LYS A 149 31.24 68.02 62.29
N GLU A 150 30.54 67.28 63.13
CA GLU A 150 30.45 67.55 64.57
C GLU A 150 31.61 66.88 65.33
N ILE A 151 31.95 65.65 64.96
CA ILE A 151 33.16 64.94 65.45
C ILE A 151 34.42 65.77 65.16
N ASP A 152 34.59 66.29 63.94
CA ASP A 152 35.73 67.13 63.57
C ASP A 152 35.82 68.40 64.44
N ARG A 153 34.68 69.04 64.75
CA ARG A 153 34.61 70.20 65.65
C ARG A 153 34.98 69.82 67.08
N HIS A 154 34.48 68.70 67.59
CA HIS A 154 34.78 68.24 68.95
C HIS A 154 36.26 67.88 69.11
N GLN A 155 36.88 67.21 68.14
CA GLN A 155 38.34 67.01 68.11
C GLN A 155 39.10 68.35 68.13
N GLY A 156 38.61 69.34 67.37
CA GLY A 156 39.14 70.71 67.38
C GLY A 156 38.89 71.51 68.67
N VAL A 157 38.05 71.03 69.59
CA VAL A 157 37.92 71.58 70.96
C VAL A 157 38.85 70.84 71.92
N ILE A 158 38.87 69.51 71.87
CA ILE A 158 39.72 68.64 72.71
C ILE A 158 41.19 69.08 72.64
N ARG A 159 41.75 69.23 71.43
CA ARG A 159 43.16 69.68 71.24
C ARG A 159 43.49 71.07 71.78
N ARG A 160 42.47 71.92 72.02
CA ARG A 160 42.65 73.24 72.67
C ARG A 160 42.57 73.13 74.19
N LEU A 161 41.78 72.21 74.73
CA LEU A 161 41.72 71.93 76.16
C LEU A 161 42.99 71.21 76.63
N GLU A 162 43.47 70.22 75.86
CA GLU A 162 44.73 69.51 76.12
C GLU A 162 45.91 70.49 76.25
N LYS A 163 46.10 71.38 75.27
CA LYS A 163 47.16 72.40 75.31
C LYS A 163 47.06 73.35 76.50
N ASN A 164 45.85 73.74 76.91
CA ASN A 164 45.65 74.61 78.07
C ASN A 164 45.98 73.93 79.41
N VAL A 165 46.00 72.59 79.47
CA VAL A 165 46.40 71.82 80.65
C VAL A 165 47.92 71.69 80.75
N GLU A 166 48.64 71.64 79.63
CA GLU A 166 50.11 71.64 79.60
C GLU A 166 50.73 72.96 80.11
N GLU A 167 50.01 74.09 80.00
CA GLU A 167 50.52 75.43 80.36
C GLU A 167 50.44 75.79 81.86
N LEU A 168 49.96 74.89 82.74
CA LEU A 168 49.56 75.24 84.12
C LEU A 168 50.17 74.35 85.24
N GLN A 169 51.48 74.08 85.21
CA GLN A 169 52.20 73.43 86.32
C GLN A 169 53.27 74.34 86.99
N PRO A 170 53.14 74.66 88.29
CA PRO A 170 54.18 75.35 89.06
C PRO A 170 55.02 74.39 89.92
N GLU A 171 56.33 74.65 89.99
CA GLU A 171 57.29 73.89 90.80
C GLU A 171 57.12 74.14 92.32
N LYS A 172 57.59 73.20 93.15
CA LYS A 172 57.68 73.34 94.61
C LYS A 172 59.12 73.12 95.07
N ALA A 173 59.63 74.02 95.91
CA ALA A 173 60.95 73.92 96.53
C ALA A 173 60.84 74.08 98.05
N ASP A 174 61.39 73.11 98.79
CA ASP A 174 61.50 73.17 100.25
C ASP A 174 62.74 73.96 100.69
N ALA A 175 62.64 74.66 101.83
CA ALA A 175 63.76 75.39 102.42
C ALA A 175 63.77 75.25 103.96
N CYS A 176 64.83 74.65 104.50
CA CYS A 176 65.01 74.41 105.93
C CYS A 176 66.24 75.17 106.47
N LEU A 177 66.11 75.93 107.55
CA LEU A 177 67.22 76.54 108.30
C LEU A 177 66.99 76.54 109.82
N SER A 178 68.10 76.69 110.56
CA SER A 178 68.26 76.55 112.03
C SER A 178 69.15 77.74 112.52
N PRO A 179 69.48 77.95 113.83
CA PRO A 179 69.10 77.23 115.04
C PRO A 179 68.67 78.07 116.28
N ARG A 180 67.93 77.41 117.19
CA ARG A 180 67.84 77.58 118.65
C ARG A 180 68.10 78.95 119.34
N SER A 181 67.08 79.41 120.06
CA SER A 181 67.22 80.00 121.41
C SER A 181 66.04 79.67 122.36
N PHE A 182 65.18 78.71 121.98
CA PHE A 182 63.78 78.69 122.41
C PHE A 182 63.25 77.27 122.75
N HIS A 183 64.12 76.42 123.32
CA HIS A 183 64.08 74.94 123.20
C HIS A 183 62.71 74.28 123.42
N GLU A 184 61.94 74.65 124.43
CA GLU A 184 60.71 73.95 124.84
C GLU A 184 59.48 74.39 124.01
N ASN A 185 59.20 75.70 123.94
CA ASN A 185 58.17 76.23 123.05
C ASN A 185 58.47 75.94 121.56
N GLN A 186 59.75 75.84 121.19
CA GLN A 186 60.15 75.39 119.85
C GLN A 186 59.96 73.87 119.66
N LEU A 187 60.01 73.04 120.71
CA LEU A 187 59.67 71.63 120.60
C LEU A 187 58.17 71.42 120.41
N ILE A 188 57.35 72.20 121.11
CA ILE A 188 55.89 72.20 120.96
C ILE A 188 55.54 72.70 119.54
N ARG A 189 56.05 73.85 119.11
CA ARG A 189 55.84 74.33 117.74
C ARG A 189 56.33 73.34 116.68
N LEU A 190 57.56 72.81 116.77
CA LEU A 190 58.03 71.82 115.79
C LEU A 190 57.21 70.52 115.81
N ARG A 191 56.61 70.13 116.95
CA ARG A 191 55.65 69.02 117.01
C ARG A 191 54.35 69.39 116.31
N ASP A 192 53.80 70.57 116.58
CA ASP A 192 52.52 71.01 116.02
C ASP A 192 52.66 71.32 114.52
N ASP A 193 53.75 71.94 114.08
CA ASP A 193 54.16 72.14 112.69
C ASP A 193 54.34 70.79 111.96
N ALA A 194 54.92 69.78 112.62
CA ALA A 194 55.09 68.44 112.04
C ALA A 194 53.78 67.63 112.02
N ILE A 195 52.91 67.80 113.02
CA ILE A 195 51.54 67.27 113.02
C ILE A 195 50.76 67.92 111.89
N GLU A 196 50.77 69.25 111.77
CA GLU A 196 50.05 69.96 110.71
C GLU A 196 50.61 69.60 109.32
N ALA A 197 51.93 69.50 109.16
CA ALA A 197 52.54 68.99 107.93
C ALA A 197 52.09 67.56 107.60
N LYS A 198 52.03 66.65 108.59
CA LYS A 198 51.48 65.30 108.39
C LYS A 198 49.96 65.28 108.20
N THR A 199 49.20 66.20 108.76
CA THR A 199 47.77 66.37 108.48
C THR A 199 47.55 66.90 107.06
N ARG A 200 48.38 67.84 106.57
CA ARG A 200 48.39 68.28 105.17
C ARG A 200 48.79 67.15 104.22
N GLU A 201 49.79 66.35 104.56
CA GLU A 201 50.22 65.18 103.79
C GLU A 201 49.12 64.10 103.74
N VAL A 202 48.52 63.75 104.88
CA VAL A 202 47.38 62.82 104.95
C VAL A 202 46.18 63.37 104.19
N TRP A 203 45.87 64.66 104.28
CA TRP A 203 44.77 65.27 103.52
C TRP A 203 45.01 65.23 102.01
N LEU A 204 46.23 65.50 101.55
CA LEU A 204 46.61 65.36 100.13
C LEU A 204 46.56 63.90 99.67
N LEU A 205 47.04 62.95 100.48
CA LEU A 205 46.98 61.52 100.17
C LEU A 205 45.53 60.98 100.20
N SER A 206 44.68 61.46 101.11
CA SER A 206 43.24 61.16 101.10
C SER A 206 42.57 61.71 99.85
N GLY A 207 42.80 62.99 99.50
CA GLY A 207 42.28 63.59 98.27
C GLY A 207 42.74 62.86 97.01
N GLN A 208 43.98 62.37 96.98
CA GLN A 208 44.48 61.50 95.90
C GLN A 208 43.81 60.13 95.88
N ASN A 209 43.58 59.48 97.02
CA ASN A 209 42.86 58.21 97.10
C ASN A 209 41.38 58.34 96.68
N ASP A 210 40.72 59.43 97.08
CA ASP A 210 39.33 59.68 96.69
C ASP A 210 39.23 60.08 95.20
N GLN A 211 40.20 60.82 94.66
CA GLN A 211 40.28 61.07 93.21
C GLN A 211 40.56 59.79 92.40
N LEU A 212 41.40 58.89 92.90
CA LEU A 212 41.66 57.58 92.29
C LEU A 212 40.44 56.66 92.36
N ARG A 213 39.63 56.74 93.42
CA ARG A 213 38.33 56.04 93.51
C ARG A 213 37.35 56.56 92.47
N VAL A 214 37.17 57.87 92.35
CA VAL A 214 36.29 58.46 91.31
C VAL A 214 36.74 58.05 89.91
N GLN A 215 38.05 58.05 89.63
CA GLN A 215 38.59 57.56 88.35
C GLN A 215 38.34 56.06 88.12
N LEU A 216 38.34 55.25 89.18
CA LEU A 216 38.04 53.81 89.10
C LEU A 216 36.53 53.58 88.87
N ASP A 217 35.66 54.30 89.58
CA ASP A 217 34.21 54.30 89.37
C ASP A 217 33.84 54.74 87.93
N GLU A 218 34.51 55.78 87.40
CA GLU A 218 34.39 56.23 86.01
C GLU A 218 34.81 55.16 84.99
N LEU A 219 35.92 54.46 85.26
CA LEU A 219 36.40 53.37 84.40
C LEU A 219 35.49 52.13 84.46
N GLU A 220 34.96 51.78 85.64
CA GLU A 220 33.97 50.71 85.78
C GLU A 220 32.67 51.04 85.05
N ALA A 221 32.14 52.26 85.20
CA ALA A 221 30.96 52.71 84.47
C ALA A 221 31.16 52.71 82.94
N ALA A 222 32.34 53.15 82.47
CA ALA A 222 32.71 53.09 81.05
C ALA A 222 32.84 51.64 80.55
N LEU A 223 33.35 50.72 81.37
CA LEU A 223 33.48 49.30 81.05
C LEU A 223 32.11 48.61 81.00
N GLU A 224 31.20 48.90 81.94
CA GLU A 224 29.81 48.43 81.86
C GLU A 224 29.12 48.97 80.58
N GLN A 225 29.33 50.24 80.24
CA GLN A 225 28.75 50.83 79.03
C GLN A 225 29.32 50.17 77.77
N LEU A 226 30.61 49.83 77.75
CA LEU A 226 31.22 49.04 76.68
C LEU A 226 30.58 47.65 76.57
N GLN A 227 30.41 46.93 77.68
CA GLN A 227 29.76 45.60 77.69
C GLN A 227 28.32 45.67 77.17
N ARG A 228 27.51 46.64 77.64
CA ARG A 228 26.14 46.89 77.13
C ARG A 228 26.14 47.15 75.62
N ASN A 229 27.10 47.93 75.12
CA ASN A 229 27.25 48.23 73.69
C ASN A 229 27.69 47.00 72.87
N VAL A 230 28.55 46.14 73.41
CA VAL A 230 28.97 44.88 72.76
C VAL A 230 27.76 43.94 72.64
N ILE A 231 27.06 43.67 73.74
CA ILE A 231 25.87 42.80 73.77
C ILE A 231 24.79 43.31 72.81
N SER A 232 24.59 44.63 72.71
CA SER A 232 23.66 45.23 71.74
C SER A 232 24.09 44.97 70.29
N LYS A 233 25.39 45.13 69.97
CA LYS A 233 25.92 44.85 68.62
C LYS A 233 25.89 43.37 68.26
N GLU A 234 26.17 42.47 69.20
CA GLU A 234 26.06 41.03 69.02
C GLU A 234 24.61 40.62 68.70
N ASN A 235 23.63 41.17 69.43
CA ASN A 235 22.21 40.95 69.13
C ASN A 235 21.82 41.46 67.73
N ASP A 236 22.35 42.60 67.29
CA ASP A 236 22.12 43.11 65.94
C ASP A 236 22.83 42.29 64.85
N ILE A 237 24.01 41.74 65.13
CA ILE A 237 24.68 40.79 64.24
C ILE A 237 23.85 39.50 64.11
N VAL A 238 23.35 38.94 65.22
CA VAL A 238 22.46 37.76 65.20
C VAL A 238 21.15 38.03 64.47
N ARG A 239 20.57 39.24 64.60
CA ARG A 239 19.39 39.66 63.82
C ARG A 239 19.69 39.76 62.33
N ARG A 240 20.88 40.26 61.95
CA ARG A 240 21.33 40.35 60.54
C ARG A 240 21.60 38.96 59.96
N GLN A 241 22.28 38.08 60.69
CA GLN A 241 22.51 36.70 60.27
C GLN A 241 21.17 35.99 60.00
N ARG A 242 20.23 36.02 60.95
CA ARG A 242 18.86 35.49 60.76
C ARG A 242 18.06 36.13 59.63
N LYS A 243 18.50 37.25 59.06
CA LYS A 243 17.94 37.83 57.83
C LYS A 243 18.67 37.31 56.59
N ILE A 244 19.99 37.16 56.64
CA ILE A 244 20.81 36.53 55.61
C ILE A 244 20.34 35.09 55.40
N ASP A 245 20.27 34.26 56.46
CA ASP A 245 19.82 32.85 56.41
C ASP A 245 18.46 32.68 55.71
N ARG A 246 17.56 33.67 55.85
CA ARG A 246 16.23 33.68 55.21
C ARG A 246 16.28 34.08 53.74
N LEU A 247 17.12 35.07 53.40
CA LEU A 247 17.30 35.51 52.02
C LEU A 247 18.06 34.46 51.21
N GLU A 248 19.00 33.73 51.81
CA GLU A 248 19.66 32.57 51.22
C GLU A 248 18.63 31.46 50.93
N ALA A 249 17.79 31.09 51.90
CA ALA A 249 16.70 30.12 51.68
C ALA A 249 15.65 30.58 50.64
N GLU A 250 15.39 31.89 50.52
CA GLU A 250 14.54 32.48 49.49
C GLU A 250 15.20 32.40 48.10
N ILE A 251 16.51 32.68 48.01
CA ILE A 251 17.31 32.53 46.79
C ILE A 251 17.34 31.07 46.34
N ASP A 252 17.60 30.12 47.23
CA ASP A 252 17.58 28.68 46.93
C ASP A 252 16.20 28.23 46.41
N ALA A 253 15.12 28.67 47.06
CA ALA A 253 13.76 28.38 46.62
C ALA A 253 13.46 28.97 45.22
N LEU A 254 13.95 30.18 44.93
CA LEU A 254 13.83 30.82 43.62
C LEU A 254 14.70 30.15 42.55
N GLN A 255 15.90 29.65 42.88
CA GLN A 255 16.74 28.86 41.96
C GLN A 255 16.10 27.50 41.63
N VAL A 256 15.50 26.83 42.62
CA VAL A 256 14.73 25.60 42.40
C VAL A 256 13.48 25.87 41.57
N SER A 257 12.77 26.98 41.82
CA SER A 257 11.62 27.40 41.00
C SER A 257 12.02 27.71 39.55
N ARG A 258 13.11 28.46 39.35
CA ARG A 258 13.66 28.78 38.03
C ARG A 258 14.08 27.54 37.25
N SER A 259 14.85 26.63 37.86
CA SER A 259 15.29 25.40 37.19
C SER A 259 14.12 24.46 36.86
N GLN A 260 13.04 24.47 37.66
CA GLN A 260 11.78 23.81 37.28
C GLN A 260 11.07 24.51 36.12
N ALA A 261 11.10 25.85 36.04
CA ALA A 261 10.53 26.60 34.92
C ALA A 261 11.29 26.32 33.61
N GLU A 262 12.62 26.42 33.61
CA GLU A 262 13.48 26.05 32.48
C GLU A 262 13.29 24.58 32.06
N GLY A 263 12.99 23.69 33.02
CA GLY A 263 12.63 22.29 32.74
C GLY A 263 11.27 22.12 32.06
N ARG A 264 10.27 22.94 32.44
CA ARG A 264 8.95 22.97 31.78
C ARG A 264 9.02 23.59 30.39
N GLU A 265 9.83 24.64 30.22
CA GLU A 265 10.09 25.31 28.94
C GLU A 265 10.70 24.31 27.95
N LYS A 266 11.79 23.62 28.31
CA LYS A 266 12.40 22.57 27.48
C LYS A 266 11.45 21.41 27.18
N ALA A 267 10.59 21.03 28.14
CA ALA A 267 9.54 20.04 27.89
C ALA A 267 8.47 20.55 26.90
N MET A 268 8.16 21.85 26.93
CA MET A 268 7.25 22.50 25.99
C MET A 268 7.87 22.62 24.59
N GLU A 269 9.15 22.99 24.45
CA GLU A 269 9.89 22.98 23.18
C GLU A 269 9.94 21.57 22.55
N ILE A 270 10.16 20.53 23.37
CA ILE A 270 10.14 19.14 22.92
C ILE A 270 8.72 18.75 22.48
N ALA A 271 7.68 19.20 23.18
CA ALA A 271 6.29 18.94 22.79
C ALA A 271 5.88 19.71 21.52
N THR A 272 6.25 20.98 21.35
CA THR A 272 5.94 21.76 20.14
C THR A 272 6.70 21.21 18.93
N THR A 273 7.98 20.88 19.04
CA THR A 273 8.75 20.26 17.94
C THR A 273 8.35 18.81 17.65
N GLN A 274 7.67 18.11 18.56
CA GLN A 274 6.99 16.84 18.28
C GLN A 274 5.66 17.06 17.55
N ASN A 275 4.84 18.01 18.02
CA ASN A 275 3.58 18.38 17.38
C ASN A 275 3.78 18.93 15.96
N GLU A 276 4.84 19.72 15.72
CA GLU A 276 5.21 20.20 14.39
C GLU A 276 5.55 19.04 13.44
N LYS A 277 6.33 18.06 13.91
CA LYS A 277 6.66 16.85 13.12
C LYS A 277 5.44 15.98 12.86
N LEU A 278 4.52 15.89 13.81
CA LEU A 278 3.23 15.22 13.62
C LEU A 278 2.35 15.97 12.60
N LEU A 279 2.33 17.30 12.63
CA LEU A 279 1.62 18.12 11.65
C LEU A 279 2.20 17.93 10.24
N GLN A 280 3.52 18.03 10.09
CA GLN A 280 4.22 17.78 8.82
C GLN A 280 3.97 16.35 8.29
N ALA A 281 3.91 15.35 9.17
CA ALA A 281 3.57 13.97 8.81
C ALA A 281 2.10 13.81 8.39
N LEU A 282 1.17 14.52 9.06
CA LEU A 282 -0.25 14.55 8.70
C LEU A 282 -0.46 15.24 7.34
N GLU A 283 0.12 16.42 7.10
CA GLU A 283 0.02 17.07 5.79
C GLU A 283 0.62 16.21 4.66
N ALA A 284 1.73 15.52 4.94
CA ALA A 284 2.33 14.58 3.99
C ALA A 284 1.40 13.37 3.73
N GLN A 285 0.71 12.87 4.76
CA GLN A 285 -0.30 11.83 4.60
C GLN A 285 -1.53 12.33 3.82
N GLU A 286 -2.00 13.55 4.09
CA GLU A 286 -3.12 14.17 3.38
C GLU A 286 -2.81 14.31 1.88
N ARG A 287 -1.66 14.91 1.52
CA ARG A 287 -1.18 15.01 0.12
C ARG A 287 -1.09 13.63 -0.56
N ASN A 288 -0.56 12.61 0.14
CA ASN A 288 -0.54 11.24 -0.38
C ASN A 288 -1.96 10.67 -0.59
N THR A 289 -2.93 10.98 0.27
CA THR A 289 -4.32 10.54 0.08
C THR A 289 -5.04 11.29 -1.04
N GLU A 290 -4.68 12.55 -1.30
CA GLU A 290 -5.17 13.33 -2.45
C GLU A 290 -4.60 12.79 -3.76
N GLU A 291 -3.30 12.49 -3.82
CA GLU A 291 -2.69 11.80 -4.98
C GLU A 291 -3.33 10.42 -5.23
N LEU A 292 -3.59 9.65 -4.17
CA LEU A 292 -4.24 8.34 -4.31
C LEU A 292 -5.70 8.45 -4.76
N LYS A 293 -6.45 9.48 -4.32
CA LYS A 293 -7.79 9.78 -4.83
C LYS A 293 -7.75 10.16 -6.31
N ALA A 294 -6.88 11.09 -6.71
CA ALA A 294 -6.76 11.51 -8.11
C ALA A 294 -6.41 10.32 -9.05
N ARG A 295 -5.53 9.42 -8.60
CA ARG A 295 -5.20 8.18 -9.34
C ARG A 295 -6.34 7.15 -9.34
N LEU A 296 -7.20 7.15 -8.33
CA LEU A 296 -8.40 6.29 -8.27
C LEU A 296 -9.47 6.82 -9.22
N ASP A 297 -9.80 8.11 -9.13
CA ASP A 297 -10.63 8.87 -10.07
C ASP A 297 -10.25 8.61 -11.54
N ASP A 298 -8.96 8.71 -11.89
CA ASP A 298 -8.47 8.45 -13.24
C ASP A 298 -8.62 6.97 -13.64
N ARG A 299 -8.44 6.05 -12.70
CA ARG A 299 -8.67 4.61 -12.94
C ARG A 299 -10.14 4.26 -13.07
N GLU A 300 -11.04 4.96 -12.38
CA GLU A 300 -12.48 4.83 -12.58
C GLU A 300 -12.88 5.35 -13.97
N ARG A 301 -12.35 6.51 -14.41
CA ARG A 301 -12.52 7.04 -15.77
C ARG A 301 -12.01 6.06 -16.84
N GLU A 302 -10.81 5.48 -16.66
CA GLU A 302 -10.29 4.42 -17.54
C GLU A 302 -11.23 3.20 -17.57
N CYS A 303 -11.73 2.74 -16.41
CA CYS A 303 -12.66 1.61 -16.32
C CYS A 303 -14.02 1.90 -16.97
N GLU A 304 -14.53 3.13 -16.86
CA GLU A 304 -15.79 3.55 -17.49
C GLU A 304 -15.65 3.66 -19.01
N GLN A 305 -14.54 4.17 -19.52
CA GLN A 305 -14.22 4.17 -20.95
C GLN A 305 -14.07 2.75 -21.51
N LEU A 306 -13.46 1.83 -20.75
CA LEU A 306 -13.41 0.41 -21.13
C LEU A 306 -14.80 -0.24 -21.08
N ARG A 307 -15.66 0.12 -20.12
CA ARG A 307 -17.06 -0.35 -20.01
C ARG A 307 -18.00 0.25 -21.07
N SER A 308 -17.76 1.46 -21.58
CA SER A 308 -18.48 1.96 -22.76
C SER A 308 -17.97 1.25 -24.02
N SER A 309 -16.66 1.29 -24.28
CA SER A 309 -16.04 0.61 -25.43
C SER A 309 -16.45 -0.87 -25.55
N HIS A 310 -16.48 -1.61 -24.44
CA HIS A 310 -16.93 -3.01 -24.44
C HIS A 310 -18.43 -3.16 -24.76
N ARG A 311 -19.30 -2.25 -24.27
CA ARG A 311 -20.72 -2.23 -24.65
C ARG A 311 -20.90 -1.91 -26.13
N ASP A 312 -20.21 -0.90 -26.66
CA ASP A 312 -20.25 -0.61 -28.08
C ASP A 312 -19.76 -1.80 -28.93
N HIS A 313 -18.77 -2.56 -28.45
CA HIS A 313 -18.27 -3.76 -29.12
C HIS A 313 -19.27 -4.91 -29.09
N ILE A 314 -20.03 -5.08 -28.00
CA ILE A 314 -21.15 -6.03 -27.93
C ILE A 314 -22.27 -5.61 -28.89
N GLU A 315 -22.63 -4.33 -28.91
CA GLU A 315 -23.67 -3.77 -29.79
C GLU A 315 -23.32 -4.00 -31.27
N ARG A 316 -22.12 -3.58 -31.71
CA ARG A 316 -21.62 -3.83 -33.08
C ARG A 316 -21.51 -5.33 -33.42
N SER A 317 -21.24 -6.20 -32.43
CA SER A 317 -21.25 -7.65 -32.64
C SER A 317 -22.66 -8.17 -32.89
N ALA A 318 -23.64 -7.72 -32.10
CA ALA A 318 -25.04 -8.09 -32.26
C ALA A 318 -25.62 -7.57 -33.59
N GLU A 319 -25.29 -6.33 -33.99
CA GLU A 319 -25.62 -5.79 -35.32
C GLU A 319 -25.07 -6.67 -36.44
N SER A 320 -23.79 -7.06 -36.35
CA SER A 320 -23.12 -7.95 -37.31
C SER A 320 -23.75 -9.34 -37.36
N GLU A 321 -24.08 -9.94 -36.21
CA GLU A 321 -24.76 -11.23 -36.12
C GLU A 321 -26.17 -11.17 -36.74
N VAL A 322 -26.93 -10.11 -36.50
CA VAL A 322 -28.24 -9.88 -37.15
C VAL A 322 -28.10 -9.70 -38.66
N GLU A 323 -27.07 -8.98 -39.13
CA GLU A 323 -26.81 -8.82 -40.57
C GLU A 323 -26.41 -10.15 -41.24
N VAL A 324 -25.60 -10.97 -40.56
CA VAL A 324 -25.23 -12.33 -41.01
C VAL A 324 -26.45 -13.25 -41.03
N LEU A 325 -27.30 -13.24 -40.00
CA LEU A 325 -28.54 -14.01 -39.97
C LEU A 325 -29.49 -13.59 -41.10
N HIS A 326 -29.63 -12.29 -41.37
CA HIS A 326 -30.47 -11.80 -42.47
C HIS A 326 -29.92 -12.22 -43.85
N ARG A 327 -28.60 -12.11 -44.08
CA ARG A 327 -27.95 -12.62 -45.29
C ARG A 327 -28.12 -14.12 -45.46
N THR A 328 -28.01 -14.89 -44.37
CA THR A 328 -28.14 -16.35 -44.37
C THR A 328 -29.57 -16.76 -44.74
N ARG A 329 -30.58 -16.17 -44.08
CA ARG A 329 -31.99 -16.37 -44.41
C ARG A 329 -32.31 -16.00 -45.87
N GLN A 330 -31.76 -14.90 -46.38
CA GLN A 330 -31.96 -14.52 -47.78
C GLN A 330 -31.27 -15.51 -48.75
N ALA A 331 -30.18 -16.16 -48.35
CA ALA A 331 -29.53 -17.22 -49.12
C ALA A 331 -30.35 -18.53 -49.08
N GLU A 332 -30.95 -18.88 -47.94
CA GLU A 332 -31.88 -20.01 -47.79
C GLU A 332 -33.14 -19.81 -48.64
N GLU A 333 -33.78 -18.65 -48.58
CA GLU A 333 -34.95 -18.29 -49.40
C GLU A 333 -34.64 -18.40 -50.91
N LYS A 334 -33.44 -17.96 -51.34
CA LYS A 334 -32.95 -18.15 -52.71
C LYS A 334 -32.68 -19.62 -53.04
N ALA A 335 -32.11 -20.39 -52.12
CA ALA A 335 -31.83 -21.82 -52.31
C ALA A 335 -33.14 -22.64 -52.44
N SER A 336 -34.16 -22.36 -51.62
CA SER A 336 -35.49 -22.95 -51.73
C SER A 336 -36.18 -22.58 -53.05
N ALA A 337 -36.06 -21.33 -53.50
CA ALA A 337 -36.57 -20.91 -54.80
C ALA A 337 -35.88 -21.64 -55.97
N VAL A 338 -34.56 -21.81 -55.93
CA VAL A 338 -33.79 -22.60 -56.90
C VAL A 338 -34.20 -24.08 -56.85
N GLY A 339 -34.38 -24.66 -55.67
CA GLY A 339 -34.87 -26.04 -55.52
C GLY A 339 -36.25 -26.24 -56.14
N ALA A 340 -37.20 -25.34 -55.87
CA ALA A 340 -38.54 -25.38 -56.46
C ALA A 340 -38.52 -25.24 -58.00
N LEU A 341 -37.59 -24.45 -58.57
CA LEU A 341 -37.38 -24.35 -60.01
C LEU A 341 -36.74 -25.63 -60.59
N GLN A 342 -35.77 -26.24 -59.89
CA GLN A 342 -35.17 -27.52 -60.28
C GLN A 342 -36.21 -28.65 -60.28
N GLU A 343 -37.10 -28.70 -59.27
CA GLU A 343 -38.19 -29.67 -59.27
C GLU A 343 -39.17 -29.47 -60.45
N LYS A 344 -39.56 -28.22 -60.75
CA LYS A 344 -40.43 -27.91 -61.90
C LYS A 344 -39.80 -28.39 -63.20
N LEU A 345 -38.54 -28.03 -63.44
CA LEU A 345 -37.78 -28.46 -64.62
C LEU A 345 -37.59 -29.99 -64.67
N HIS A 346 -37.51 -30.68 -63.52
CA HIS A 346 -37.47 -32.14 -63.47
C HIS A 346 -38.84 -32.79 -63.76
N ARG A 347 -39.94 -32.19 -63.31
CA ARG A 347 -41.32 -32.60 -63.66
C ARG A 347 -41.58 -32.41 -65.15
N GLU A 348 -41.24 -31.26 -65.72
CA GLU A 348 -41.34 -30.96 -67.16
C GLU A 348 -40.52 -31.93 -68.01
N ARG A 349 -39.27 -32.22 -67.61
CA ARG A 349 -38.44 -33.23 -68.31
C ARG A 349 -39.03 -34.63 -68.28
N LYS A 350 -39.62 -35.06 -67.15
CA LYS A 350 -40.32 -36.35 -67.06
C LYS A 350 -41.55 -36.39 -67.95
N PHE A 351 -42.39 -35.34 -67.90
CA PHE A 351 -43.58 -35.23 -68.75
C PHE A 351 -43.22 -35.29 -70.23
N LEU A 352 -42.23 -34.53 -70.69
CA LEU A 352 -41.75 -34.57 -72.09
C LEU A 352 -41.15 -35.94 -72.47
N GLN A 353 -40.51 -36.65 -71.53
CA GLN A 353 -39.98 -37.99 -71.76
C GLN A 353 -41.10 -39.04 -71.84
N GLU A 354 -42.15 -38.90 -71.02
CA GLU A 354 -43.36 -39.73 -71.06
C GLU A 354 -44.13 -39.50 -72.36
N GLU A 355 -44.37 -38.25 -72.75
CA GLU A 355 -44.96 -37.88 -74.05
C GLU A 355 -44.17 -38.47 -75.22
N LEU A 356 -42.84 -38.27 -75.25
CA LEU A 356 -41.97 -38.83 -76.29
C LEU A 356 -42.04 -40.37 -76.35
N SER A 357 -42.10 -41.05 -75.20
CA SER A 357 -42.24 -42.50 -75.15
C SER A 357 -43.60 -42.98 -75.68
N SER A 358 -44.69 -42.27 -75.35
CA SER A 358 -46.04 -42.57 -75.85
C SER A 358 -46.16 -42.33 -77.36
N SER A 359 -45.51 -41.27 -77.86
CA SER A 359 -45.41 -40.96 -79.28
C SER A 359 -44.63 -42.06 -80.02
N HIS A 360 -43.48 -42.50 -79.51
CA HIS A 360 -42.74 -43.62 -80.10
C HIS A 360 -43.55 -44.92 -80.12
N LEU A 361 -44.28 -45.24 -79.05
CA LEU A 361 -45.15 -46.42 -79.00
C LEU A 361 -46.28 -46.35 -80.04
N ASN A 362 -46.92 -45.19 -80.19
CA ASN A 362 -47.96 -44.97 -81.21
C ASN A 362 -47.41 -45.13 -82.63
N HIS A 363 -46.27 -44.50 -82.95
CA HIS A 363 -45.62 -44.66 -84.26
C HIS A 363 -45.21 -46.12 -84.51
N GLN A 364 -44.78 -46.86 -83.49
CA GLN A 364 -44.45 -48.28 -83.66
C GLN A 364 -45.70 -49.13 -83.93
N MET A 365 -46.83 -48.89 -83.23
CA MET A 365 -48.10 -49.56 -83.52
C MET A 365 -48.61 -49.25 -84.93
N GLU A 366 -48.42 -48.02 -85.44
CA GLU A 366 -48.75 -47.67 -86.81
C GLU A 366 -47.86 -48.40 -87.84
N ILE A 367 -46.56 -48.52 -87.57
CA ILE A 367 -45.63 -49.30 -88.40
C ILE A 367 -46.04 -50.78 -88.41
N GLU A 368 -46.35 -51.38 -87.26
CA GLU A 368 -46.80 -52.78 -87.16
C GLU A 368 -48.14 -53.00 -87.90
N LYS A 369 -49.08 -52.05 -87.81
CA LYS A 369 -50.32 -52.06 -88.59
C LYS A 369 -50.05 -52.02 -90.10
N LEU A 370 -49.20 -51.12 -90.57
CA LEU A 370 -48.84 -51.00 -91.99
C LEU A 370 -48.11 -52.25 -92.52
N GLN A 371 -47.24 -52.85 -91.70
CA GLN A 371 -46.61 -54.14 -92.02
C GLN A 371 -47.64 -55.27 -92.09
N GLY A 372 -48.60 -55.32 -91.15
CA GLY A 372 -49.70 -56.28 -91.17
C GLY A 372 -50.61 -56.14 -92.40
N GLU A 373 -50.88 -54.91 -92.85
CA GLU A 373 -51.57 -54.65 -94.12
C GLU A 373 -50.75 -55.09 -95.33
N LEU A 374 -49.44 -54.85 -95.34
CA LEU A 374 -48.54 -55.29 -96.42
C LEU A 374 -48.49 -56.82 -96.53
N VAL A 375 -48.44 -57.54 -95.41
CA VAL A 375 -48.50 -59.01 -95.36
C VAL A 375 -49.86 -59.50 -95.89
N LYS A 376 -50.98 -58.89 -95.48
CA LYS A 376 -52.31 -59.22 -96.03
C LYS A 376 -52.38 -59.01 -97.54
N ARG A 377 -51.81 -57.91 -98.06
CA ARG A 377 -51.75 -57.63 -99.52
C ARG A 377 -50.88 -58.65 -100.26
N ARG A 378 -49.71 -59.02 -99.73
CA ARG A 378 -48.84 -60.09 -100.31
C ARG A 378 -49.53 -61.45 -100.32
N ASN A 379 -50.12 -61.86 -99.20
CA ASN A 379 -50.86 -63.12 -99.12
C ASN A 379 -52.02 -63.15 -100.14
N LYS A 380 -52.72 -62.02 -100.32
CA LYS A 380 -53.78 -61.92 -101.33
C LYS A 380 -53.27 -61.97 -102.77
N GLN A 381 -52.08 -61.43 -103.03
CA GLN A 381 -51.41 -61.59 -104.31
C GLN A 381 -51.07 -63.06 -104.58
N TYR A 382 -50.51 -63.78 -103.61
CA TYR A 382 -50.21 -65.22 -103.74
C TYR A 382 -51.47 -66.07 -103.95
N GLU A 383 -52.58 -65.80 -103.24
CA GLU A 383 -53.88 -66.44 -103.52
C GLU A 383 -54.34 -66.25 -104.97
N LEU A 384 -54.15 -65.05 -105.53
CA LEU A 384 -54.56 -64.73 -106.90
C LEU A 384 -53.66 -65.42 -107.92
N THR A 385 -52.35 -65.47 -107.70
CA THR A 385 -51.41 -66.22 -108.54
C THR A 385 -51.76 -67.72 -108.57
N LEU A 386 -52.04 -68.32 -107.39
CA LEU A 386 -52.41 -69.74 -107.31
C LEU A 386 -53.70 -70.03 -108.10
N LYS A 387 -54.71 -69.14 -107.99
CA LYS A 387 -55.97 -69.25 -108.75
C LYS A 387 -55.79 -69.08 -110.25
N LEU A 388 -54.77 -68.34 -110.69
CA LEU A 388 -54.44 -68.16 -112.10
C LEU A 388 -53.83 -69.47 -112.66
N GLN A 389 -52.90 -70.07 -111.92
CA GLN A 389 -52.32 -71.39 -112.24
C GLN A 389 -53.38 -72.52 -112.26
N ASP A 390 -54.35 -72.48 -111.35
CA ASP A 390 -55.53 -73.36 -111.33
C ASP A 390 -56.43 -73.22 -112.57
N VAL A 391 -56.38 -72.08 -113.27
CA VAL A 391 -57.15 -71.83 -114.51
C VAL A 391 -56.32 -72.21 -115.73
N GLU A 392 -55.01 -71.93 -115.75
CA GLU A 392 -54.08 -72.35 -116.80
C GLU A 392 -54.04 -73.88 -116.93
N THR A 393 -53.94 -74.61 -115.81
CA THR A 393 -53.99 -76.08 -115.80
C THR A 393 -55.29 -76.64 -116.37
N ARG A 394 -56.45 -76.08 -115.98
CA ARG A 394 -57.76 -76.47 -116.54
C ARG A 394 -57.90 -76.14 -118.03
N LEU A 395 -57.24 -75.07 -118.50
CA LEU A 395 -57.20 -74.73 -119.93
C LEU A 395 -56.39 -75.77 -120.71
N HIS A 396 -55.23 -76.20 -120.20
CA HIS A 396 -54.46 -77.29 -120.80
C HIS A 396 -55.27 -78.58 -120.88
N GLU A 397 -55.88 -79.03 -119.77
CA GLU A 397 -56.73 -80.23 -119.81
C GLU A 397 -57.94 -80.10 -120.79
N ALA A 398 -58.40 -78.89 -121.08
CA ALA A 398 -59.48 -78.65 -122.04
C ALA A 398 -58.98 -78.72 -123.49
N VAL A 399 -57.74 -78.32 -123.76
CA VAL A 399 -57.05 -78.51 -125.04
C VAL A 399 -56.79 -80.00 -125.29
N ASP A 400 -56.23 -80.71 -124.31
CA ASP A 400 -55.95 -82.16 -124.41
C ASP A 400 -57.23 -82.96 -124.75
N ARG A 401 -58.37 -82.60 -124.13
CA ARG A 401 -59.68 -83.20 -124.40
C ARG A 401 -60.21 -82.88 -125.81
N ARG A 402 -59.91 -81.69 -126.35
CA ARG A 402 -60.28 -81.31 -127.73
C ARG A 402 -59.49 -82.14 -128.74
N GLU A 403 -58.18 -82.27 -128.53
CA GLU A 403 -57.28 -82.99 -129.45
C GLU A 403 -57.59 -84.49 -129.47
N ASN A 404 -57.85 -85.10 -128.31
CA ASN A 404 -58.37 -86.48 -128.23
C ASN A 404 -59.71 -86.67 -128.98
N ALA A 405 -60.58 -85.66 -129.02
CA ALA A 405 -61.86 -85.74 -129.74
C ALA A 405 -61.67 -85.55 -131.26
N GLU A 406 -60.73 -84.71 -131.69
CA GLU A 406 -60.33 -84.56 -133.09
C GLU A 406 -59.70 -85.86 -133.63
N GLU A 407 -58.83 -86.53 -132.87
CA GLU A 407 -58.28 -87.84 -133.22
C GLU A 407 -59.36 -88.93 -133.37
N GLN A 408 -60.31 -88.99 -132.43
CA GLN A 408 -61.43 -89.94 -132.48
C GLN A 408 -62.32 -89.70 -133.70
N LEU A 409 -62.55 -88.44 -134.07
CA LEU A 409 -63.34 -88.07 -135.26
C LEU A 409 -62.62 -88.47 -136.55
N MET A 410 -61.30 -88.28 -136.64
CA MET A 410 -60.49 -88.76 -137.77
C MET A 410 -60.51 -90.30 -137.87
N ALA A 411 -60.35 -91.01 -136.75
CA ALA A 411 -60.41 -92.48 -136.72
C ALA A 411 -61.79 -93.04 -137.16
N ALA A 412 -62.87 -92.33 -136.84
CA ALA A 412 -64.22 -92.68 -137.30
C ALA A 412 -64.39 -92.45 -138.82
N GLN A 413 -63.86 -91.34 -139.36
CA GLN A 413 -63.90 -91.06 -140.80
C GLN A 413 -63.17 -92.12 -141.63
N CYS A 414 -61.98 -92.57 -141.20
CA CYS A 414 -61.24 -93.63 -141.89
C CYS A 414 -62.05 -94.94 -141.99
N ARG A 415 -62.64 -95.40 -140.86
CA ARG A 415 -63.49 -96.60 -140.84
C ARG A 415 -64.71 -96.49 -141.76
N MET A 416 -65.29 -95.30 -141.90
CA MET A 416 -66.43 -95.07 -142.80
C MET A 416 -66.02 -95.27 -144.28
N GLN A 417 -64.87 -94.72 -144.69
CA GLN A 417 -64.34 -94.88 -146.05
C GLN A 417 -63.97 -96.35 -146.37
N GLU A 418 -63.50 -97.11 -145.39
CA GLU A 418 -63.23 -98.55 -145.54
C GLU A 418 -64.52 -99.35 -145.81
N LEU A 419 -65.59 -99.09 -145.06
CA LEU A 419 -66.90 -99.72 -145.25
C LEU A 419 -67.52 -99.36 -146.62
N GLU A 420 -67.40 -98.11 -147.05
CA GLU A 420 -67.84 -97.66 -148.37
C GLU A 420 -67.08 -98.32 -149.53
N ARG A 421 -65.85 -98.82 -149.31
CA ARG A 421 -65.13 -99.61 -150.32
C ARG A 421 -65.68 -101.04 -150.38
N VAL A 422 -65.74 -101.72 -149.23
CA VAL A 422 -66.23 -103.11 -149.11
C VAL A 422 -67.63 -103.29 -149.70
N LEU A 423 -68.52 -102.29 -149.52
CA LEU A 423 -69.89 -102.36 -150.05
C LEU A 423 -69.96 -102.23 -151.59
N ARG A 424 -69.03 -101.51 -152.22
CA ARG A 424 -68.90 -101.48 -153.69
C ARG A 424 -68.37 -102.79 -154.24
N ASP A 425 -67.32 -103.33 -153.61
CA ASP A 425 -66.70 -104.61 -153.99
C ASP A 425 -67.73 -105.77 -153.91
N SER A 426 -68.57 -105.76 -152.86
CA SER A 426 -69.67 -106.71 -152.67
C SER A 426 -70.70 -106.72 -153.81
N LEU A 427 -71.13 -105.54 -154.27
CA LEU A 427 -72.14 -105.41 -155.33
C LEU A 427 -71.63 -105.87 -156.70
N GLY A 428 -70.34 -105.69 -156.99
CA GLY A 428 -69.71 -106.19 -158.22
C GLY A 428 -69.75 -107.72 -158.33
N CYS A 429 -69.36 -108.41 -157.26
CA CYS A 429 -69.33 -109.88 -157.22
C CYS A 429 -70.72 -110.52 -157.33
N LYS A 430 -71.77 -109.89 -156.78
CA LYS A 430 -73.14 -110.46 -156.83
C LYS A 430 -73.63 -110.66 -158.27
N ASN A 431 -73.41 -109.68 -159.15
CA ASN A 431 -73.88 -109.72 -160.54
C ASN A 431 -73.13 -110.76 -161.41
N GLN A 432 -72.00 -111.30 -160.95
CA GLN A 432 -71.27 -112.37 -161.64
C GLN A 432 -71.69 -113.77 -161.20
N LEU A 433 -72.37 -113.90 -160.05
CA LEU A 433 -72.77 -115.20 -159.47
C LEU A 433 -74.11 -115.73 -160.00
N GLU A 434 -75.03 -114.86 -160.44
CA GLU A 434 -76.34 -115.29 -160.95
C GLU A 434 -76.26 -116.01 -162.33
N THR A 435 -75.18 -115.83 -163.09
CA THR A 435 -74.95 -116.53 -164.38
C THR A 435 -74.17 -117.84 -164.26
N GLN A 436 -73.73 -118.25 -163.07
CA GLN A 436 -72.92 -119.46 -162.85
C GLN A 436 -73.56 -120.46 -161.86
N LEU A 437 -74.89 -120.57 -161.89
CA LEU A 437 -75.66 -121.46 -161.02
C LEU A 437 -75.54 -122.95 -161.46
N SER A 438 -74.33 -123.52 -161.34
CA SER A 438 -74.06 -124.93 -161.71
C SER A 438 -72.85 -125.65 -161.05
N SER A 439 -72.37 -125.32 -159.81
CA SER A 439 -71.70 -126.30 -158.85
C SER A 439 -71.15 -125.82 -157.44
N GLN A 440 -71.49 -126.53 -156.33
CA GLN A 440 -70.71 -127.02 -155.10
C GLN A 440 -69.95 -126.18 -153.92
N LYS A 441 -70.50 -126.11 -152.64
CA LYS A 441 -69.98 -126.34 -151.16
C LYS A 441 -69.03 -125.37 -150.24
N ALA A 442 -68.87 -125.49 -148.84
CA ALA A 442 -68.37 -124.52 -147.68
C ALA A 442 -67.34 -125.04 -146.50
N SER A 443 -66.91 -124.60 -145.21
CA SER A 443 -67.12 -123.66 -143.94
C SER A 443 -65.96 -123.82 -142.76
N ASP A 444 -65.63 -123.30 -141.47
CA ASP A 444 -65.79 -122.23 -140.31
C ASP A 444 -64.67 -122.39 -139.08
N PHE A 445 -64.38 -121.88 -137.78
CA PHE A 445 -64.61 -120.86 -136.58
C PHE A 445 -63.53 -121.00 -135.32
N GLN A 446 -63.28 -120.42 -134.03
CA GLN A 446 -63.49 -119.24 -132.99
C GLN A 446 -62.66 -119.28 -131.54
N GLU A 447 -62.47 -118.25 -130.57
CA GLU A 447 -61.69 -118.24 -129.18
C GLU A 447 -61.77 -117.01 -128.05
N PHE A 448 -61.23 -117.06 -126.73
CA PHE A 448 -60.52 -116.02 -125.74
C PHE A 448 -60.91 -115.46 -124.21
N GLU A 449 -59.94 -115.19 -123.21
CA GLU A 449 -59.71 -114.21 -121.96
C GLU A 449 -59.95 -114.31 -120.31
N LYS A 450 -59.65 -113.28 -119.36
CA LYS A 450 -59.10 -113.34 -117.87
C LYS A 450 -59.20 -112.11 -116.76
N GLN A 451 -58.89 -112.16 -115.36
CA GLN A 451 -58.67 -111.01 -114.28
C GLN A 451 -58.51 -111.22 -112.64
N SER A 452 -57.98 -110.28 -111.70
CA SER A 452 -58.19 -110.12 -110.12
C SER A 452 -57.47 -108.96 -109.18
N LYS A 453 -57.72 -108.76 -107.80
CA LYS A 453 -57.34 -107.58 -106.81
C LYS A 453 -57.07 -107.73 -105.19
N ILE A 454 -57.34 -106.76 -104.21
CA ILE A 454 -56.69 -106.47 -102.80
C ILE A 454 -57.60 -106.16 -101.49
N LEU A 455 -57.14 -106.26 -100.16
CA LEU A 455 -57.43 -105.46 -98.83
C LEU A 455 -57.69 -106.28 -97.45
N ILE A 456 -57.77 -105.87 -96.12
CA ILE A 456 -57.25 -104.83 -95.09
C ILE A 456 -57.75 -105.01 -93.54
N GLY A 457 -57.10 -104.53 -92.40
CA GLY A 457 -57.73 -104.21 -91.02
C GLY A 457 -57.01 -104.36 -89.59
N ALA A 458 -57.30 -103.54 -88.50
CA ALA A 458 -56.85 -103.66 -87.04
C ALA A 458 -57.57 -102.73 -85.94
N LYS A 459 -57.39 -102.89 -84.58
CA LYS A 459 -58.16 -102.14 -83.47
C LYS A 459 -57.62 -102.20 -81.97
N ASN A 460 -57.87 -101.17 -81.12
CA ASN A 460 -58.07 -101.11 -79.60
C ASN A 460 -57.18 -100.16 -78.73
N GLU A 461 -57.75 -99.40 -77.76
CA GLU A 461 -57.02 -98.85 -76.57
C GLU A 461 -57.88 -98.34 -75.36
N ILE A 462 -57.21 -98.15 -74.20
CA ILE A 462 -57.51 -97.37 -72.96
C ILE A 462 -58.71 -97.74 -72.04
N ARG A 463 -58.39 -97.92 -70.74
CA ARG A 463 -59.30 -98.15 -69.58
C ARG A 463 -58.92 -97.30 -68.34
N GLY A 464 -58.16 -96.22 -68.51
CA GLY A 464 -57.30 -95.67 -67.45
C GLY A 464 -57.86 -94.59 -66.51
N LEU A 465 -59.00 -93.97 -66.82
CA LEU A 465 -59.36 -92.62 -66.31
C LEU A 465 -60.22 -92.59 -65.02
N GLN A 466 -60.16 -93.62 -64.15
CA GLN A 466 -61.01 -93.70 -62.95
C GLN A 466 -60.27 -93.72 -61.59
N LYS A 467 -58.94 -93.58 -61.55
CA LYS A 467 -58.16 -93.74 -60.29
C LYS A 467 -57.62 -92.44 -59.65
N GLN A 468 -57.91 -91.26 -60.20
CA GLN A 468 -57.25 -90.00 -59.80
C GLN A 468 -58.10 -89.04 -58.94
N LEU A 469 -59.25 -89.48 -58.39
CA LEU A 469 -60.19 -88.58 -57.69
C LEU A 469 -60.19 -88.68 -56.15
N GLU A 470 -59.89 -89.84 -55.56
CA GLU A 470 -59.83 -90.00 -54.09
C GLU A 470 -58.70 -89.17 -53.43
N GLU A 471 -57.50 -89.15 -54.01
CA GLU A 471 -56.27 -88.73 -53.32
C GLU A 471 -56.22 -87.24 -52.94
N MET A 472 -56.99 -86.37 -53.59
CA MET A 472 -56.98 -84.93 -53.31
C MET A 472 -57.70 -84.53 -52.01
N LYS A 473 -58.61 -85.36 -51.46
CA LYS A 473 -59.42 -84.98 -50.29
C LYS A 473 -58.64 -84.97 -48.97
N GLU A 474 -57.65 -85.84 -48.80
CA GLU A 474 -56.92 -85.98 -47.52
C GLU A 474 -55.82 -84.93 -47.30
N ALA A 475 -55.38 -84.24 -48.35
CA ALA A 475 -54.30 -83.25 -48.26
C ALA A 475 -54.74 -81.94 -47.58
N ILE A 476 -56.02 -81.58 -47.70
CA ILE A 476 -56.54 -80.27 -47.28
C ILE A 476 -56.72 -80.19 -45.75
N THR A 477 -57.24 -81.24 -45.12
CA THR A 477 -57.55 -81.26 -43.68
C THR A 477 -56.30 -81.16 -42.79
N LYS A 478 -55.15 -81.64 -43.26
CA LYS A 478 -53.88 -81.62 -42.52
C LYS A 478 -53.21 -80.23 -42.45
N ARG A 479 -53.49 -79.30 -43.38
CA ARG A 479 -52.94 -77.93 -43.33
C ARG A 479 -53.57 -77.06 -42.25
N VAL A 480 -54.92 -77.05 -42.19
CA VAL A 480 -55.68 -76.15 -41.29
C VAL A 480 -55.38 -76.41 -39.80
N ALA A 481 -55.00 -77.64 -39.44
CA ALA A 481 -54.59 -77.98 -38.07
C ALA A 481 -53.23 -77.38 -37.67
N LEU A 482 -52.27 -77.30 -38.60
CA LEU A 482 -50.93 -76.76 -38.35
C LEU A 482 -50.98 -75.23 -38.19
N GLU A 483 -51.73 -74.53 -39.05
CA GLU A 483 -51.84 -73.07 -39.04
C GLU A 483 -52.38 -72.54 -37.71
N LYS A 484 -53.41 -73.18 -37.13
CA LYS A 484 -53.92 -72.84 -35.78
C LYS A 484 -52.91 -73.05 -34.65
N GLN A 485 -52.06 -74.08 -34.73
CA GLN A 485 -51.01 -74.30 -33.74
C GLN A 485 -49.88 -73.26 -33.86
N GLN A 486 -49.62 -72.79 -35.08
CA GLN A 486 -48.63 -71.77 -35.37
C GLN A 486 -49.08 -70.37 -34.93
N GLU A 487 -50.37 -70.04 -35.09
CA GLU A 487 -50.97 -68.80 -34.55
C GLU A 487 -50.80 -68.64 -33.03
N LEU A 488 -51.01 -69.71 -32.25
CA LEU A 488 -50.93 -69.63 -30.79
C LEU A 488 -49.50 -69.35 -30.32
N ARG A 489 -48.50 -70.06 -30.86
CA ARG A 489 -47.08 -69.76 -30.61
C ARG A 489 -46.68 -68.35 -31.04
N ASN A 490 -47.27 -67.83 -32.11
CA ASN A 490 -47.05 -66.46 -32.58
C ASN A 490 -47.70 -65.40 -31.66
N ARG A 491 -48.70 -65.75 -30.84
CA ARG A 491 -49.24 -64.87 -29.79
C ARG A 491 -48.36 -64.90 -28.54
N GLU A 492 -47.95 -66.08 -28.08
CA GLU A 492 -47.06 -66.26 -26.92
C GLU A 492 -45.69 -65.57 -27.12
N THR A 493 -45.07 -65.76 -28.28
CA THR A 493 -43.79 -65.10 -28.61
C THR A 493 -43.90 -63.58 -28.70
N ARG A 494 -45.02 -63.04 -29.20
CA ARG A 494 -45.27 -61.57 -29.19
C ARG A 494 -45.43 -61.00 -27.78
N GLN A 495 -46.06 -61.74 -26.87
CA GLN A 495 -46.18 -61.32 -25.46
C GLN A 495 -44.82 -61.34 -24.76
N LEU A 496 -43.99 -62.37 -25.00
CA LEU A 496 -42.62 -62.44 -24.47
C LEU A 496 -41.72 -61.32 -25.04
N LEU A 497 -41.80 -61.04 -26.34
CA LEU A 497 -41.06 -59.94 -26.97
C LEU A 497 -41.49 -58.58 -26.39
N SER A 498 -42.79 -58.33 -26.24
CA SER A 498 -43.30 -57.08 -25.66
C SER A 498 -42.84 -56.88 -24.20
N ALA A 499 -42.82 -57.96 -23.40
CA ALA A 499 -42.27 -57.91 -22.04
C ALA A 499 -40.75 -57.65 -22.02
N GLN A 500 -40.00 -58.19 -22.99
CA GLN A 500 -38.57 -57.96 -23.16
C GLN A 500 -38.26 -56.53 -23.67
N GLU A 501 -39.11 -55.96 -24.53
CA GLU A 501 -39.05 -54.58 -24.98
C GLU A 501 -39.32 -53.60 -23.83
N ALA A 502 -40.32 -53.87 -23.00
CA ALA A 502 -40.58 -53.08 -21.78
C ALA A 502 -39.39 -53.12 -20.80
N LEU A 503 -38.85 -54.32 -20.52
CA LEU A 503 -37.67 -54.47 -19.64
C LEU A 503 -36.43 -53.76 -20.19
N THR A 504 -36.19 -53.82 -21.50
CA THR A 504 -35.04 -53.14 -22.12
C THR A 504 -35.21 -51.63 -22.23
N LEU A 505 -36.45 -51.12 -22.30
CA LEU A 505 -36.75 -49.69 -22.13
C LEU A 505 -36.48 -49.22 -20.70
N GLU A 506 -36.94 -49.93 -19.67
CA GLU A 506 -36.66 -49.61 -18.27
C GLU A 506 -35.15 -49.62 -17.97
N GLN A 507 -34.43 -50.62 -18.49
CA GLN A 507 -32.97 -50.68 -18.39
C GLN A 507 -32.28 -49.51 -19.10
N ARG A 508 -32.73 -49.12 -20.30
CA ARG A 508 -32.22 -47.94 -21.03
C ARG A 508 -32.48 -46.64 -20.27
N GLU A 509 -33.67 -46.47 -19.70
CA GLU A 509 -33.96 -45.30 -18.84
C GLU A 509 -33.07 -45.27 -17.60
N ARG A 510 -32.88 -46.41 -16.93
CA ARG A 510 -31.99 -46.51 -15.76
C ARG A 510 -30.53 -46.18 -16.14
N ILE A 511 -30.07 -46.63 -17.32
CA ILE A 511 -28.76 -46.26 -17.88
C ILE A 511 -28.71 -44.76 -18.19
N HIS A 512 -29.73 -44.16 -18.82
CA HIS A 512 -29.77 -42.72 -19.10
C HIS A 512 -29.75 -41.87 -17.84
N ARG A 513 -30.45 -42.28 -16.77
CA ARG A 513 -30.40 -41.62 -15.45
C ARG A 513 -28.98 -41.70 -14.86
N LEU A 514 -28.38 -42.89 -14.82
CA LEU A 514 -27.01 -43.09 -14.34
C LEU A 514 -25.97 -42.29 -15.16
N VAL A 515 -26.08 -42.25 -16.49
CA VAL A 515 -25.20 -41.44 -17.36
C VAL A 515 -25.38 -39.95 -17.10
N LYS A 516 -26.62 -39.49 -16.88
CA LYS A 516 -26.89 -38.08 -16.53
C LYS A 516 -26.27 -37.68 -15.19
N ASP A 517 -26.31 -38.57 -14.20
CA ASP A 517 -25.75 -38.30 -12.87
C ASP A 517 -24.21 -38.44 -12.85
N VAL A 518 -23.64 -39.39 -13.59
CA VAL A 518 -22.18 -39.47 -13.82
C VAL A 518 -21.67 -38.25 -14.60
N ASN A 519 -22.44 -37.71 -15.56
CA ASN A 519 -22.08 -36.48 -16.28
C ASN A 519 -22.18 -35.23 -15.39
N ARG A 520 -23.14 -35.17 -14.46
CA ARG A 520 -23.20 -34.13 -13.42
C ARG A 520 -22.00 -34.21 -12.49
N GLU A 521 -21.63 -35.43 -12.06
CA GLU A 521 -20.47 -35.62 -11.18
C GLU A 521 -19.15 -35.32 -11.90
N SER A 522 -19.00 -35.67 -13.18
CA SER A 522 -17.80 -35.33 -13.96
C SER A 522 -17.69 -33.82 -14.21
N GLN A 523 -18.80 -33.13 -14.47
CA GLN A 523 -18.86 -31.66 -14.54
C GLN A 523 -18.47 -31.02 -13.20
N ALA A 524 -19.00 -31.52 -12.07
CA ALA A 524 -18.64 -31.02 -10.74
C ALA A 524 -17.15 -31.25 -10.40
N ARG A 525 -16.61 -32.43 -10.73
CA ARG A 525 -15.18 -32.74 -10.58
C ARG A 525 -14.30 -31.87 -11.47
N ALA A 526 -14.73 -31.57 -12.71
CA ALA A 526 -14.02 -30.68 -13.61
C ALA A 526 -14.03 -29.22 -13.11
N ALA A 527 -15.15 -28.73 -12.57
CA ALA A 527 -15.23 -27.42 -11.94
C ALA A 527 -14.29 -27.31 -10.72
N LEU A 528 -14.27 -28.34 -9.86
CA LEU A 528 -13.36 -28.41 -8.71
C LEU A 528 -11.88 -28.53 -9.12
N GLU A 529 -11.55 -29.23 -10.21
CA GLU A 529 -10.19 -29.25 -10.76
C GLU A 529 -9.79 -27.87 -11.31
N LEU A 530 -10.69 -27.15 -11.99
CA LEU A 530 -10.46 -25.79 -12.50
C LEU A 530 -10.26 -24.78 -11.36
N GLU A 531 -11.09 -24.83 -10.31
CA GLU A 531 -10.92 -24.04 -9.08
C GLU A 531 -9.58 -24.37 -8.41
N LYS A 532 -9.25 -25.65 -8.28
CA LYS A 532 -7.99 -26.13 -7.70
C LYS A 532 -6.77 -25.79 -8.55
N THR A 533 -6.88 -25.59 -9.87
CA THR A 533 -5.80 -24.99 -10.69
C THR A 533 -5.71 -23.49 -10.47
N LEU A 534 -6.83 -22.76 -10.52
CA LEU A 534 -6.87 -21.31 -10.31
C LEU A 534 -6.31 -20.90 -8.94
N MET A 535 -6.63 -21.65 -7.88
CA MET A 535 -6.07 -21.43 -6.54
C MET A 535 -4.57 -21.79 -6.45
N ARG A 536 -4.07 -22.73 -7.26
CA ARG A 536 -2.63 -22.99 -7.39
C ARG A 536 -1.93 -21.87 -8.14
N ASP A 537 -2.50 -21.40 -9.24
CA ASP A 537 -1.93 -20.32 -10.06
C ASP A 537 -1.88 -19.00 -9.27
N GLN A 538 -2.91 -18.71 -8.46
CA GLN A 538 -2.88 -17.61 -7.49
C GLN A 538 -1.78 -17.78 -6.43
N LEU A 539 -1.62 -18.98 -5.85
CA LEU A 539 -0.55 -19.25 -4.89
C LEU A 539 0.85 -19.12 -5.52
N GLU A 540 1.04 -19.53 -6.78
CA GLU A 540 2.30 -19.32 -7.48
C GLU A 540 2.53 -17.86 -7.87
N ALA A 541 1.49 -17.11 -8.25
CA ALA A 541 1.59 -15.68 -8.49
C ALA A 541 2.00 -14.91 -7.22
N LEU A 542 1.38 -15.22 -6.08
CA LEU A 542 1.75 -14.66 -4.76
C LEU A 542 3.17 -15.06 -4.35
N ARG A 543 3.61 -16.29 -4.64
CA ARG A 543 5.01 -16.71 -4.42
C ARG A 543 5.98 -15.89 -5.26
N ARG A 544 5.77 -15.81 -6.59
CA ARG A 544 6.59 -15.00 -7.51
C ARG A 544 6.64 -13.53 -7.10
N GLN A 545 5.51 -12.96 -6.66
CA GLN A 545 5.45 -11.61 -6.11
C GLN A 545 6.27 -11.48 -4.82
N SER A 546 6.15 -12.42 -3.89
CA SER A 546 6.93 -12.41 -2.65
C SER A 546 8.45 -12.55 -2.89
N GLU A 547 8.85 -13.40 -3.84
CA GLU A 547 10.24 -13.57 -4.27
C GLU A 547 10.79 -12.29 -4.93
N SER A 548 10.00 -11.66 -5.81
CA SER A 548 10.34 -10.36 -6.41
C SER A 548 10.52 -9.27 -5.34
N ASN A 549 9.58 -9.15 -4.40
CA ASN A 549 9.65 -8.16 -3.33
C ASN A 549 10.87 -8.40 -2.40
N VAL A 550 11.20 -9.65 -2.11
CA VAL A 550 12.41 -10.01 -1.33
C VAL A 550 13.69 -9.66 -2.10
N LEU A 551 13.76 -9.95 -3.40
CA LEU A 551 14.88 -9.58 -4.26
C LEU A 551 15.07 -8.06 -4.35
N GLU A 552 13.97 -7.30 -4.46
CA GLU A 552 14.04 -5.84 -4.46
C GLU A 552 14.52 -5.30 -3.11
N CYS A 553 13.97 -5.78 -1.99
CA CYS A 553 14.41 -5.41 -0.64
C CYS A 553 15.90 -5.72 -0.40
N LEU A 554 16.42 -6.85 -0.92
CA LEU A 554 17.84 -7.18 -0.87
C LEU A 554 18.69 -6.24 -1.75
N GLY A 555 18.18 -5.85 -2.92
CA GLY A 555 18.78 -4.84 -3.79
C GLY A 555 18.87 -3.46 -3.12
N GLN A 556 17.77 -2.98 -2.54
CA GLN A 556 17.70 -1.72 -1.78
C GLN A 556 18.65 -1.76 -0.56
N LYS A 557 18.65 -2.85 0.22
CA LYS A 557 19.57 -3.06 1.35
C LYS A 557 21.03 -2.97 0.91
N LYS A 558 21.39 -3.60 -0.23
CA LYS A 558 22.75 -3.51 -0.79
C LYS A 558 23.09 -2.07 -1.19
N GLN A 559 22.20 -1.36 -1.89
CA GLN A 559 22.45 0.05 -2.24
C GLN A 559 22.67 0.94 -1.01
N ILE A 560 21.95 0.71 0.08
CA ILE A 560 22.13 1.44 1.35
C ILE A 560 23.49 1.09 1.99
N GLN A 561 23.89 -0.18 1.96
CA GLN A 561 25.20 -0.63 2.43
C GLN A 561 26.35 -0.03 1.60
N ASP A 562 26.25 -0.06 0.27
CA ASP A 562 27.23 0.53 -0.65
C ASP A 562 27.33 2.06 -0.45
N LYS A 563 26.20 2.76 -0.24
CA LYS A 563 26.17 4.19 0.10
C LYS A 563 26.85 4.47 1.45
N ARG A 564 26.54 3.66 2.49
CA ARG A 564 27.16 3.79 3.82
C ARG A 564 28.67 3.55 3.78
N GLN A 565 29.13 2.57 3.01
CA GLN A 565 30.55 2.30 2.82
C GLN A 565 31.25 3.49 2.15
N ARG A 566 30.74 3.99 1.01
CA ARG A 566 31.31 5.17 0.33
C ARG A 566 31.34 6.43 1.18
N LEU A 567 30.37 6.60 2.08
CA LEU A 567 30.38 7.70 3.06
C LEU A 567 31.44 7.48 4.14
N ALA A 568 31.60 6.25 4.66
CA ALA A 568 32.65 5.93 5.62
C ALA A 568 34.05 6.13 5.02
N GLU A 569 34.27 5.66 3.78
CA GLU A 569 35.49 5.88 3.00
C GLU A 569 35.81 7.38 2.90
N LYS A 570 34.85 8.20 2.42
CA LYS A 570 35.00 9.66 2.37
C LYS A 570 35.25 10.34 3.72
N PHE A 571 34.62 9.85 4.80
CA PHE A 571 34.91 10.36 6.14
C PHE A 571 36.33 10.00 6.58
N THR A 572 36.86 8.81 6.23
CA THR A 572 38.26 8.47 6.51
C THR A 572 39.24 9.28 5.66
N GLU A 573 38.95 9.51 4.36
CA GLU A 573 39.73 10.38 3.47
C GLU A 573 39.84 11.79 4.07
N LEU A 574 38.71 12.47 4.29
CA LEU A 574 38.65 13.82 4.87
C LEU A 574 39.30 13.89 6.27
N THR A 575 39.20 12.82 7.07
CA THR A 575 39.89 12.73 8.37
C THR A 575 41.41 12.69 8.18
N THR A 576 41.92 11.92 7.21
CA THR A 576 43.36 11.88 6.92
C THR A 576 43.89 13.17 6.29
N GLU A 577 43.11 13.84 5.44
CA GLU A 577 43.41 15.19 4.94
C GLU A 577 43.51 16.19 6.11
N PHE A 578 42.52 16.22 7.01
CA PHE A 578 42.55 17.08 8.19
C PHE A 578 43.80 16.84 9.06
N HIS A 579 44.14 15.58 9.35
CA HIS A 579 45.32 15.26 10.17
C HIS A 579 46.64 15.59 9.46
N THR A 580 46.75 15.43 8.14
CA THR A 580 47.96 15.79 7.38
C THR A 580 48.13 17.31 7.27
N LEU A 581 47.04 18.06 7.03
CA LEU A 581 47.03 19.53 7.08
C LEU A 581 47.41 20.06 8.47
N GLN A 582 46.79 19.56 9.55
CA GLN A 582 47.14 19.95 10.91
C GLN A 582 48.61 19.61 11.23
N THR A 583 49.10 18.44 10.82
CA THR A 583 50.52 18.08 11.00
C THR A 583 51.47 18.99 10.22
N ALA A 584 51.11 19.39 9.01
CA ALA A 584 51.88 20.35 8.22
C ALA A 584 51.87 21.75 8.86
N LYS A 585 50.73 22.19 9.38
CA LYS A 585 50.57 23.46 10.11
C LYS A 585 51.40 23.47 11.40
N SER A 586 51.34 22.41 12.22
CA SER A 586 52.17 22.29 13.43
C SER A 586 53.67 22.28 13.11
N LYS A 587 54.10 21.67 12.00
CA LYS A 587 55.49 21.78 11.51
C LYS A 587 55.84 23.22 11.11
N LEU A 588 54.92 23.99 10.54
CA LEU A 588 55.12 25.41 10.22
C LEU A 588 55.20 26.28 11.48
N VAL A 589 54.34 26.07 12.48
CA VAL A 589 54.38 26.79 13.77
C VAL A 589 55.71 26.52 14.49
N ASN A 590 56.18 25.27 14.52
CA ASN A 590 57.50 24.94 15.09
C ASN A 590 58.65 25.62 14.32
N LYS A 591 58.63 25.60 12.98
CA LYS A 591 59.62 26.33 12.16
C LYS A 591 59.61 27.83 12.42
N TYR A 592 58.43 28.45 12.51
CA TYR A 592 58.27 29.87 12.81
C TYR A 592 58.88 30.19 14.19
N ALA A 593 58.56 29.41 15.22
CA ALA A 593 59.09 29.59 16.56
C ALA A 593 60.61 29.43 16.64
N ASP A 594 61.19 28.45 15.95
CA ASP A 594 62.64 28.26 15.91
C ASP A 594 63.38 29.31 15.07
N ILE A 595 62.77 29.85 14.02
CA ILE A 595 63.30 30.98 13.25
C ILE A 595 63.24 32.25 14.10
N PHE A 596 62.10 32.53 14.74
CA PHE A 596 61.90 33.70 15.57
C PHE A 596 62.84 33.70 16.78
N GLY A 597 62.93 32.57 17.52
CA GLY A 597 63.85 32.45 18.65
C GLY A 597 65.32 32.67 18.26
N LYS A 598 65.76 32.12 17.12
CA LYS A 598 67.10 32.39 16.58
C LYS A 598 67.30 33.86 16.22
N ALA A 599 66.32 34.48 15.55
CA ALA A 599 66.38 35.87 15.11
C ALA A 599 66.45 36.87 16.28
N VAL A 600 65.73 36.60 17.38
CA VAL A 600 65.85 37.35 18.64
C VAL A 600 67.25 37.18 19.24
N SER A 601 67.72 35.93 19.40
CA SER A 601 69.03 35.66 20.01
C SER A 601 70.25 36.08 19.17
N SER A 602 70.14 36.22 17.84
CA SER A 602 71.29 36.56 16.98
C SER A 602 71.35 38.02 16.56
N ASN A 603 70.19 38.65 16.30
CA ASN A 603 70.14 39.99 15.67
C ASN A 603 69.50 41.05 16.58
N GLY A 604 69.09 40.71 17.81
CA GLY A 604 68.44 41.65 18.73
C GLY A 604 67.12 42.21 18.18
N ILE A 605 66.42 41.45 17.35
CA ILE A 605 65.18 41.88 16.68
C ILE A 605 64.10 42.11 17.73
N VAL A 606 63.83 43.38 18.01
CA VAL A 606 62.79 43.83 18.94
C VAL A 606 61.42 43.45 18.38
N TRP A 607 60.52 43.02 19.26
CA TRP A 607 59.12 42.76 18.92
C TRP A 607 58.51 43.95 18.14
N PRO A 608 57.70 43.70 17.08
CA PRO A 608 57.00 44.77 16.36
C PRO A 608 56.23 45.69 17.31
N SER A 609 56.00 46.96 16.94
CA SER A 609 55.52 47.99 17.86
C SER A 609 54.14 47.75 18.51
N SER A 610 53.43 46.69 18.15
CA SER A 610 52.19 46.22 18.79
C SER A 610 52.46 45.66 20.19
N ASP A 611 51.69 46.09 21.18
CA ASP A 611 51.64 45.48 22.51
C ASP A 611 50.66 44.30 22.61
N CYS A 612 50.10 43.85 21.49
CA CYS A 612 49.30 42.62 21.36
C CYS A 612 49.89 41.63 20.34
N LEU A 613 49.89 40.34 20.68
CA LEU A 613 50.12 39.23 19.76
C LEU A 613 48.76 38.63 19.39
N GLU A 614 48.33 38.81 18.15
CA GLU A 614 47.10 38.21 17.64
C GLU A 614 47.38 36.86 16.98
N LEU A 615 46.79 35.81 17.55
CA LEU A 615 46.79 34.42 17.08
C LEU A 615 45.35 33.87 17.05
N ARG A 616 44.37 34.77 16.81
CA ARG A 616 42.96 34.40 16.64
C ARG A 616 42.79 33.53 15.41
N GLU A 617 41.83 32.61 15.45
CA GLU A 617 41.41 31.81 14.27
C GLU A 617 42.57 31.09 13.56
N CYS A 618 43.65 30.79 14.28
CA CYS A 618 44.85 30.10 13.78
C CYS A 618 44.73 28.56 13.86
N TRP A 619 43.54 28.05 14.25
CA TRP A 619 43.20 26.64 14.42
C TRP A 619 44.22 25.88 15.32
N LEU A 620 44.84 26.57 16.29
CA LEU A 620 45.92 26.06 17.13
C LEU A 620 45.43 24.92 18.03
N VAL A 621 46.22 23.85 18.11
CA VAL A 621 45.97 22.68 18.96
C VAL A 621 47.02 22.64 20.08
N ASP A 622 46.80 21.84 21.12
CA ASP A 622 47.66 21.77 22.33
C ASP A 622 49.16 21.53 22.06
N ASP A 623 49.50 20.88 20.94
CA ASP A 623 50.89 20.67 20.49
C ASP A 623 51.51 21.92 19.85
N ASP A 624 50.70 22.81 19.27
CA ASP A 624 51.13 24.12 18.76
C ASP A 624 51.48 25.09 19.90
N LEU A 625 50.93 24.89 21.11
CA LEU A 625 51.22 25.76 22.27
C LEU A 625 52.69 25.71 22.68
N ARG A 626 53.34 24.54 22.68
CA ARG A 626 54.73 24.42 23.17
C ARG A 626 55.72 25.33 22.41
N PRO A 627 55.77 25.36 21.06
CA PRO A 627 56.63 26.30 20.34
C PRO A 627 56.22 27.77 20.52
N ILE A 628 54.91 28.08 20.64
CA ILE A 628 54.44 29.46 20.87
C ILE A 628 54.85 29.96 22.26
N LEU A 629 54.71 29.15 23.30
CA LEU A 629 55.15 29.49 24.65
C LEU A 629 56.67 29.62 24.74
N LYS A 630 57.44 28.81 24.00
CA LYS A 630 58.90 28.96 23.84
C LYS A 630 59.28 30.31 23.21
N VAL A 631 58.48 30.83 22.28
CA VAL A 631 58.66 32.21 21.76
C VAL A 631 58.35 33.23 22.86
N LEU A 632 57.22 33.08 23.58
CA LEU A 632 56.79 34.03 24.61
C LEU A 632 57.71 34.12 25.85
N ASP A 633 58.51 33.08 26.07
CA ASP A 633 59.52 32.94 27.14
C ASP A 633 60.90 33.53 26.73
N SER A 634 61.00 34.23 25.58
CA SER A 634 62.28 34.75 25.03
C SER A 634 62.57 36.23 25.37
N GLU A 635 63.86 36.53 25.58
CA GLU A 635 64.36 37.85 25.95
C GLU A 635 64.29 38.84 24.77
N GLY A 636 63.36 39.79 24.84
CA GLY A 636 63.10 40.79 23.79
C GLY A 636 61.64 41.25 23.74
N LEU A 637 60.73 40.47 24.32
CA LEU A 637 59.28 40.69 24.37
C LEU A 637 58.81 41.74 25.40
N GLY A 638 59.70 42.60 25.91
CA GLY A 638 59.40 43.54 27.00
C GLY A 638 58.34 44.62 26.72
N ARG A 639 57.83 44.71 25.47
CA ARG A 639 56.70 45.56 25.06
C ARG A 639 55.37 44.83 24.94
N LEU A 640 55.36 43.50 24.83
CA LEU A 640 54.16 42.70 24.64
C LEU A 640 53.36 42.64 25.97
N LYS A 641 52.08 43.03 25.92
CA LYS A 641 51.15 43.05 27.06
C LYS A 641 50.02 42.05 26.93
N ARG A 642 49.49 41.81 25.72
CA ARG A 642 48.36 40.92 25.46
C ARG A 642 48.73 39.80 24.49
N VAL A 643 48.25 38.59 24.75
CA VAL A 643 48.27 37.46 23.80
C VAL A 643 46.82 37.04 23.53
N ASP A 644 46.39 37.02 22.27
CA ASP A 644 45.01 36.74 21.89
C ASP A 644 44.96 35.43 21.07
N LEU A 645 44.45 34.38 21.72
CA LEU A 645 44.38 32.99 21.24
C LEU A 645 42.93 32.54 21.02
N ARG A 646 42.00 33.46 20.76
CA ARG A 646 40.58 33.14 20.54
C ARG A 646 40.32 32.28 19.30
N TYR A 647 39.21 31.55 19.30
CA TYR A 647 38.77 30.69 18.18
C TYR A 647 39.85 29.69 17.72
N ASN A 648 40.56 29.10 18.68
CA ASN A 648 41.48 27.99 18.45
C ASN A 648 40.89 26.68 19.01
N ARG A 649 41.65 25.58 18.91
CA ARG A 649 41.25 24.25 19.38
C ARG A 649 42.11 23.81 20.57
N ILE A 650 42.41 24.75 21.47
CA ILE A 650 43.10 24.48 22.73
C ILE A 650 42.12 23.76 23.67
N THR A 651 42.56 22.66 24.26
CA THR A 651 41.78 21.85 25.21
C THR A 651 42.27 22.02 26.64
N SER A 652 41.58 21.39 27.59
CA SER A 652 42.03 21.26 28.98
C SER A 652 43.42 20.61 29.10
N GLU A 653 43.83 19.76 28.15
CA GLU A 653 45.18 19.20 28.08
C GLU A 653 46.24 20.28 27.76
N GLY A 654 45.90 21.22 26.86
CA GLY A 654 46.73 22.38 26.54
C GLY A 654 46.85 23.38 27.68
N MET A 655 45.77 23.57 28.45
CA MET A 655 45.78 24.46 29.62
C MET A 655 46.78 24.02 30.69
N GLY A 656 46.98 22.71 30.90
CA GLY A 656 48.05 22.19 31.77
C GLY A 656 49.46 22.55 31.29
N ARG A 657 49.67 22.67 29.97
CA ARG A 657 50.94 23.10 29.36
C ARG A 657 51.12 24.62 29.51
N LEU A 658 50.05 25.39 29.31
CA LEU A 658 50.02 26.84 29.50
C LEU A 658 50.28 27.25 30.96
N LEU A 659 49.73 26.52 31.94
CA LEU A 659 49.93 26.78 33.37
C LEU A 659 51.41 26.89 33.77
N VAL A 660 52.30 26.07 33.19
CA VAL A 660 53.74 26.12 33.47
C VAL A 660 54.35 27.47 33.06
N PHE A 661 53.92 28.00 31.91
CA PHE A 661 54.31 29.35 31.47
C PHE A 661 53.67 30.45 32.32
N LEU A 662 52.37 30.34 32.64
CA LEU A 662 51.69 31.32 33.49
C LEU A 662 52.36 31.44 34.88
N LYS A 663 52.83 30.33 35.47
CA LYS A 663 53.59 30.36 36.72
C LYS A 663 54.89 31.16 36.61
N LYS A 664 55.67 30.96 35.54
CA LYS A 664 56.89 31.75 35.28
C LYS A 664 56.55 33.24 35.13
N LEU A 665 55.56 33.54 34.29
CA LEU A 665 55.13 34.89 33.97
C LEU A 665 54.71 35.64 35.24
N VAL A 666 53.91 35.03 36.10
CA VAL A 666 53.48 35.62 37.37
C VAL A 666 54.65 35.89 38.31
N VAL A 667 55.61 34.96 38.43
CA VAL A 667 56.82 35.19 39.25
C VAL A 667 57.65 36.36 38.70
N GLY A 668 57.79 36.49 37.37
CA GLY A 668 58.47 37.62 36.73
C GLY A 668 57.73 38.96 36.88
N LEU A 669 56.40 38.97 36.86
CA LEU A 669 55.58 40.17 37.08
C LEU A 669 55.67 40.69 38.53
N VAL A 670 55.91 39.80 39.50
CA VAL A 670 56.02 40.12 40.93
C VAL A 670 57.45 40.52 41.33
N ASN A 671 58.47 39.90 40.73
CA ASN A 671 59.89 40.18 40.99
C ASN A 671 60.47 41.13 39.93
N VAL A 672 60.42 42.44 40.23
CA VAL A 672 60.81 43.56 39.35
C VAL A 672 62.24 43.47 38.79
N GLU A 673 63.13 42.72 39.43
CA GLU A 673 64.53 42.53 39.01
C GLU A 673 64.68 41.54 37.84
N ILE A 674 63.64 40.79 37.48
CA ILE A 674 63.68 39.79 36.40
C ILE A 674 63.17 40.42 35.09
N ASN A 675 64.05 40.56 34.08
CA ASN A 675 63.74 41.10 32.75
C ASN A 675 62.93 40.11 31.85
N MET A 676 61.78 39.65 32.35
CA MET A 676 60.85 38.76 31.62
C MET A 676 59.80 39.54 30.79
N ALA A 677 59.07 38.82 29.93
CA ALA A 677 57.99 39.38 29.13
C ALA A 677 56.88 40.00 30.00
N LYS A 678 56.40 41.19 29.65
CA LYS A 678 55.47 41.99 30.47
C LYS A 678 53.99 41.74 30.11
N ILE A 679 53.68 40.49 29.80
CA ILE A 679 52.33 40.04 29.40
C ILE A 679 51.42 40.09 30.63
N ARG A 680 50.33 40.86 30.52
CA ARG A 680 49.31 41.07 31.56
C ARG A 680 47.97 40.46 31.20
N GLU A 681 47.79 39.99 29.96
CA GLU A 681 46.51 39.44 29.50
C GLU A 681 46.70 38.32 28.49
N ILE A 682 45.98 37.22 28.68
CA ILE A 682 45.84 36.15 27.67
C ILE A 682 44.36 35.89 27.42
N ASP A 683 43.88 36.14 26.20
CA ASP A 683 42.49 35.91 25.78
C ASP A 683 42.39 34.54 25.09
N LEU A 684 41.55 33.64 25.60
CA LEU A 684 41.42 32.23 25.21
C LEU A 684 39.97 31.84 24.91
N ARG A 685 39.08 32.81 24.70
CA ARG A 685 37.66 32.60 24.45
C ARG A 685 37.37 31.86 23.14
N HIS A 686 36.23 31.18 23.07
CA HIS A 686 35.84 30.29 21.96
C HIS A 686 36.87 29.18 21.63
N ASN A 687 37.54 28.63 22.65
CA ASN A 687 38.34 27.40 22.61
C ASN A 687 37.59 26.20 23.22
N CYS A 688 38.22 25.02 23.21
CA CYS A 688 37.67 23.75 23.67
C CYS A 688 38.02 23.42 25.14
N VAL A 689 38.04 24.41 26.03
CA VAL A 689 38.46 24.23 27.43
C VAL A 689 37.26 24.02 28.34
N SER A 690 37.26 22.92 29.10
CA SER A 690 36.20 22.63 30.09
C SER A 690 36.42 23.32 31.44
N LEU A 691 35.41 23.27 32.31
CA LEU A 691 35.46 23.82 33.67
C LEU A 691 36.53 23.13 34.55
N ASP A 692 36.95 21.90 34.24
CA ASP A 692 38.11 21.28 34.91
C ASP A 692 39.43 21.90 34.44
N GLY A 693 39.57 22.23 33.14
CA GLY A 693 40.71 22.99 32.62
C GLY A 693 40.89 24.35 33.29
N VAL A 694 39.79 25.10 33.47
CA VAL A 694 39.79 26.38 34.20
C VAL A 694 40.22 26.18 35.67
N ARG A 695 39.63 25.20 36.37
CA ARG A 695 39.95 24.88 37.78
C ARG A 695 41.40 24.44 37.98
N VAL A 696 41.99 23.68 37.03
CA VAL A 696 43.40 23.28 37.05
C VAL A 696 44.33 24.48 36.95
N VAL A 697 44.02 25.47 36.10
CA VAL A 697 44.84 26.68 35.97
C VAL A 697 44.72 27.57 37.20
N ALA A 698 43.50 27.81 37.69
CA ALA A 698 43.25 28.65 38.87
C ALA A 698 43.97 28.11 40.11
N LYS A 699 43.69 26.84 40.50
CA LYS A 699 44.38 26.16 41.61
C LYS A 699 45.88 26.03 41.37
N GLY A 700 46.27 25.89 40.11
CA GLY A 700 47.66 25.94 39.68
C GLY A 700 48.34 27.24 40.12
N LEU A 701 47.73 28.39 39.85
CA LEU A 701 48.27 29.71 40.21
C LEU A 701 48.16 30.01 41.72
N GLU A 702 47.11 29.53 42.40
CA GLU A 702 46.98 29.63 43.86
C GLU A 702 48.19 29.06 44.63
N THR A 703 48.85 28.01 44.11
CA THR A 703 50.08 27.47 44.73
C THR A 703 51.28 28.43 44.77
N LEU A 704 51.20 29.60 44.13
CA LEU A 704 52.19 30.68 44.22
C LEU A 704 51.87 31.72 45.31
N ILE A 705 50.75 31.59 46.03
CA ILE A 705 50.43 32.41 47.20
C ILE A 705 51.27 31.90 48.39
N PRO A 706 52.11 32.73 49.03
CA PRO A 706 52.97 32.28 50.11
C PRO A 706 52.16 31.91 51.36
N SER A 707 52.42 30.72 51.91
CA SER A 707 51.88 30.31 53.20
C SER A 707 52.48 31.15 54.35
N LYS A 708 51.73 31.29 55.45
CA LYS A 708 52.01 32.29 56.52
C LYS A 708 53.28 32.03 57.37
N SER A 709 54.19 31.12 56.99
CA SER A 709 55.33 30.70 57.82
C SER A 709 56.73 30.92 57.23
N THR A 710 56.88 31.54 56.05
CA THR A 710 58.19 31.87 55.46
C THR A 710 58.50 33.37 55.55
N THR A 711 59.25 33.76 56.59
CA THR A 711 59.66 35.15 56.86
C THR A 711 60.87 35.59 56.03
N ASN A 712 60.75 35.58 54.70
CA ASN A 712 61.69 36.24 53.79
C ASN A 712 60.93 37.29 52.95
N GLY A 713 61.41 38.54 52.98
CA GLY A 713 60.71 39.72 52.45
C GLY A 713 60.79 39.86 50.92
N LEU A 714 60.20 38.92 50.19
CA LEU A 714 59.95 39.03 48.76
C LEU A 714 58.48 39.37 48.47
N ASN A 715 58.24 40.07 47.36
CA ASN A 715 56.89 40.32 46.88
C ASN A 715 56.20 38.98 46.57
N GLY A 716 54.91 38.88 46.85
CA GLY A 716 54.14 37.65 46.66
C GLY A 716 52.75 37.93 46.11
N LEU A 717 52.04 36.87 45.72
CA LEU A 717 50.63 36.97 45.36
C LEU A 717 49.75 37.29 46.58
N LYS A 718 48.68 38.04 46.32
CA LYS A 718 47.63 38.43 47.28
C LYS A 718 46.42 37.50 47.15
N SER A 719 45.98 37.27 45.91
CA SER A 719 44.87 36.38 45.57
C SER A 719 44.89 35.97 44.10
N VAL A 720 44.20 34.88 43.80
CA VAL A 720 43.70 34.53 42.47
C VAL A 720 42.18 34.48 42.60
N THR A 721 41.44 35.00 41.63
CA THR A 721 39.98 34.87 41.56
C THR A 721 39.57 34.30 40.21
N VAL A 722 38.40 33.66 40.17
CA VAL A 722 37.77 33.17 38.94
C VAL A 722 36.36 33.75 38.91
N THR A 723 35.95 34.37 37.80
CA THR A 723 34.55 34.80 37.61
C THR A 723 33.68 33.61 37.22
N ASP A 724 32.37 33.75 37.37
CA ASP A 724 31.41 32.71 36.95
C ASP A 724 31.51 32.41 35.44
N ASP A 725 31.92 33.40 34.64
CA ASP A 725 32.21 33.26 33.20
C ASP A 725 33.51 32.47 32.90
N GLY A 726 34.30 32.10 33.90
CA GLY A 726 35.57 31.36 33.74
C GLY A 726 36.81 32.23 33.47
N ARG A 727 36.72 33.56 33.61
CA ARG A 727 37.89 34.47 33.55
C ARG A 727 38.68 34.40 34.85
N ILE A 728 39.98 34.17 34.77
CA ILE A 728 40.90 34.08 35.91
C ILE A 728 41.64 35.42 36.05
N GLU A 729 41.70 35.97 37.26
CA GLU A 729 42.41 37.22 37.57
C GLU A 729 43.40 37.01 38.72
N VAL A 730 44.58 37.62 38.62
CA VAL A 730 45.69 37.43 39.56
C VAL A 730 46.14 38.78 40.14
N PHE A 731 46.21 38.87 41.46
CA PHE A 731 46.54 40.10 42.18
C PHE A 731 47.85 39.95 42.96
N ALA A 732 48.76 40.90 42.80
CA ALA A 732 49.97 41.00 43.61
C ALA A 732 49.67 41.62 44.98
N ARG A 733 50.56 41.37 45.95
CA ARG A 733 50.56 42.08 47.23
C ARG A 733 51.11 43.49 47.05
N ASP A 734 50.49 44.46 47.72
CA ASP A 734 50.65 45.88 47.40
C ASP A 734 52.08 46.38 47.68
N ASN A 735 52.69 46.94 46.66
CA ASN A 735 54.12 47.28 46.65
C ASN A 735 54.27 48.74 47.15
N ASN A 736 54.38 48.92 48.47
CA ASN A 736 54.43 50.23 49.13
C ASN A 736 55.71 51.03 48.79
N ARG A 737 55.71 51.65 47.61
CA ARG A 737 56.74 52.57 47.09
C ARG A 737 56.14 53.93 46.67
N SER A 738 55.37 54.54 47.56
CA SER A 738 55.07 55.98 47.56
C SER A 738 54.88 56.47 48.99
N GLY A 739 55.90 57.10 49.57
CA GLY A 739 55.76 57.82 50.83
C GLY A 739 55.08 59.16 50.59
N SER A 740 53.77 59.23 50.78
CA SER A 740 53.02 60.50 50.78
C SER A 740 51.88 60.42 51.78
N THR A 741 51.97 61.21 52.86
CA THR A 741 50.91 61.34 53.85
C THR A 741 49.82 62.27 53.33
N SER A 742 48.64 61.74 53.03
CA SER A 742 47.44 62.53 52.76
C SER A 742 46.25 62.02 53.58
N TYR A 743 45.66 62.90 54.40
CA TYR A 743 44.36 62.65 55.01
C TYR A 743 43.27 62.81 53.95
N GLY A 744 42.62 61.71 53.57
CA GLY A 744 41.47 61.77 52.65
C GLY A 744 40.98 60.40 52.19
N VAL A 745 39.79 60.02 52.67
CA VAL A 745 38.85 59.01 52.12
C VAL A 745 39.48 57.80 51.42
N GLU A 746 39.62 56.69 52.17
CA GLU A 746 39.82 55.37 51.56
C GLU A 746 38.52 54.87 50.92
N ASP A 747 38.28 55.24 49.67
CA ASP A 747 37.53 54.38 48.76
C ASP A 747 38.35 53.10 48.53
N THR A 748 37.71 51.93 48.58
CA THR A 748 38.37 50.66 48.27
C THR A 748 38.56 50.52 46.76
N VAL A 749 39.51 51.27 46.21
CA VAL A 749 39.93 51.17 44.81
C VAL A 749 40.40 49.75 44.55
N SER A 750 39.65 49.00 43.73
CA SER A 750 39.97 47.62 43.39
C SER A 750 41.35 47.58 42.72
N ALA A 751 42.31 46.91 43.35
CA ALA A 751 43.68 46.85 42.86
C ALA A 751 43.70 46.15 41.50
N ALA A 752 44.27 46.81 40.47
CA ALA A 752 44.26 46.25 39.12
C ALA A 752 45.01 44.90 39.07
N PRO A 753 44.46 43.87 38.39
CA PRO A 753 45.12 42.57 38.28
C PRO A 753 46.46 42.70 37.55
N ILE A 754 47.46 41.96 38.02
CA ILE A 754 48.77 41.89 37.35
C ILE A 754 48.75 40.98 36.12
N LEU A 755 47.84 39.99 36.12
CA LEU A 755 47.60 39.07 35.01
C LEU A 755 46.11 38.72 34.96
N VAL A 756 45.54 38.72 33.75
CA VAL A 756 44.21 38.21 33.42
C VAL A 756 44.35 37.07 32.41
N VAL A 757 43.63 35.97 32.62
CA VAL A 757 43.51 34.87 31.66
C VAL A 757 42.03 34.66 31.39
N ASN A 758 41.54 35.08 30.22
CA ASN A 758 40.12 35.10 29.90
C ASN A 758 39.73 33.81 29.15
N ILE A 759 38.96 32.94 29.80
CA ILE A 759 38.61 31.59 29.30
C ILE A 759 37.07 31.45 29.10
N SER A 760 36.36 32.57 29.05
CA SER A 760 34.90 32.60 28.88
C SER A 760 34.46 32.17 27.47
N GLU A 761 33.16 31.93 27.29
CA GLU A 761 32.56 31.65 25.97
C GLU A 761 33.19 30.42 25.26
N ASN A 762 33.74 29.49 26.04
CA ASN A 762 34.38 28.25 25.61
C ASN A 762 33.40 27.06 25.56
N VAL A 763 33.72 26.07 24.73
CA VAL A 763 32.89 24.87 24.52
C VAL A 763 33.51 23.68 25.23
N ASP A 764 32.75 23.00 26.08
CA ASP A 764 33.17 21.70 26.63
C ASP A 764 33.07 20.61 25.55
N ALA A 765 34.20 20.39 24.89
CA ALA A 765 34.39 19.37 23.87
C ALA A 765 35.34 18.25 24.31
N ASP A 766 35.75 18.20 25.59
CA ASP A 766 36.71 17.19 26.09
C ASP A 766 36.16 15.76 25.87
N TRP A 767 34.84 15.58 26.03
CA TRP A 767 34.14 14.31 25.75
C TRP A 767 34.15 13.94 24.26
N LEU A 768 33.87 14.91 23.37
CA LEU A 768 33.77 14.69 21.92
C LEU A 768 35.15 14.41 21.30
N ILE A 769 36.19 15.05 21.85
CA ILE A 769 37.60 14.78 21.51
C ILE A 769 38.02 13.41 22.06
N ALA A 770 37.59 13.01 23.26
CA ALA A 770 37.82 11.66 23.79
C ALA A 770 37.14 10.57 22.94
N GLU A 771 35.92 10.79 22.47
CA GLU A 771 35.21 9.88 21.57
C GLU A 771 35.93 9.76 20.22
N SER A 772 36.42 10.87 19.66
CA SER A 772 37.26 10.86 18.45
C SER A 772 38.57 10.09 18.66
N ARG A 773 39.26 10.30 19.79
CA ARG A 773 40.46 9.54 20.17
C ARG A 773 40.17 8.03 20.32
N ARG A 774 38.99 7.64 20.80
CA ARG A 774 38.52 6.23 20.85
C ARG A 774 38.29 5.64 19.47
N PHE A 775 37.53 6.31 18.60
CA PHE A 775 37.30 5.86 17.22
C PHE A 775 38.61 5.62 16.45
N GLN A 776 39.60 6.51 16.62
CA GLN A 776 40.93 6.32 16.03
C GLN A 776 41.68 5.11 16.60
N ALA A 777 41.54 4.83 17.89
CA ALA A 777 42.15 3.65 18.53
C ALA A 777 41.49 2.33 18.07
N GLU A 778 40.17 2.32 17.88
CA GLU A 778 39.44 1.14 17.37
C GLU A 778 39.70 0.89 15.89
N SER A 779 39.78 1.94 15.06
CA SER A 779 40.15 1.82 13.65
C SER A 779 41.56 1.24 13.47
N ARG A 780 42.49 1.54 14.40
CA ARG A 780 43.83 0.93 14.44
C ARG A 780 43.85 -0.51 14.95
N ARG A 781 42.79 -1.00 15.59
CA ARG A 781 42.65 -2.41 15.99
C ARG A 781 42.03 -3.24 14.86
N ARG A 782 40.93 -2.78 14.27
CA ARG A 782 40.24 -3.48 13.16
C ARG A 782 41.14 -3.76 11.95
N GLY A 783 42.11 -2.88 11.66
CA GLY A 783 43.08 -3.06 10.58
C GLY A 783 44.16 -4.14 10.79
N LYS A 784 43.97 -5.07 11.73
CA LYS A 784 44.87 -6.22 11.93
C LYS A 784 44.16 -7.59 11.94
N ASP A 785 42.84 -7.61 11.93
CA ASP A 785 42.02 -8.82 12.05
C ASP A 785 41.30 -9.19 10.72
N SER A 786 41.68 -8.57 9.59
CA SER A 786 40.98 -8.68 8.30
C SER A 786 41.68 -9.48 7.20
N ASP A 787 42.98 -9.75 7.33
CA ASP A 787 43.83 -10.25 6.24
C ASP A 787 44.23 -11.72 6.46
N ASP A 788 43.27 -12.65 6.30
CA ASP A 788 43.57 -14.09 6.25
C ASP A 788 42.63 -14.88 5.30
N PRO A 789 42.81 -14.78 3.96
CA PRO A 789 41.88 -15.32 2.97
C PRO A 789 42.18 -16.80 2.59
N ALA A 790 42.19 -17.72 3.56
CA ALA A 790 42.73 -19.08 3.37
C ALA A 790 41.86 -20.25 3.91
N ALA A 791 40.55 -20.26 3.70
CA ALA A 791 39.67 -21.37 4.12
C ALA A 791 38.56 -21.74 3.11
N SER A 792 38.95 -22.30 1.95
CA SER A 792 37.99 -22.94 1.04
C SER A 792 37.79 -24.41 1.40
N ASN A 793 36.57 -24.81 1.81
CA ASN A 793 36.14 -26.19 1.58
C ASN A 793 34.61 -26.37 1.51
N ASN A 794 34.16 -26.67 0.29
CA ASN A 794 33.02 -27.53 -0.09
C ASN A 794 31.95 -27.87 0.96
N ASN A 795 30.77 -27.24 0.83
CA ASN A 795 29.51 -28.01 0.89
C ASN A 795 28.39 -27.40 0.02
N ARG A 796 28.33 -27.78 -1.26
CA ARG A 796 27.29 -27.30 -2.20
C ARG A 796 26.01 -28.11 -2.01
N GLY A 797 25.14 -27.69 -1.09
CA GLY A 797 23.90 -28.44 -0.85
C GLY A 797 22.84 -27.91 0.10
N ASN A 798 22.82 -26.63 0.52
CA ASN A 798 21.67 -26.04 1.26
C ASN A 798 21.63 -24.49 1.35
N GLY A 799 22.30 -23.78 0.44
CA GLY A 799 22.59 -22.35 0.59
C GLY A 799 21.38 -21.43 0.82
N ALA A 800 20.27 -21.64 0.11
CA ALA A 800 19.09 -20.77 0.21
C ALA A 800 18.40 -20.83 1.59
N ALA A 801 18.23 -22.03 2.14
CA ALA A 801 17.59 -22.23 3.45
C ALA A 801 18.49 -21.74 4.59
N GLN A 802 19.81 -21.94 4.48
CA GLN A 802 20.77 -21.50 5.49
C GLN A 802 20.88 -19.96 5.51
N LEU A 803 20.99 -19.32 4.35
CA LEU A 803 21.01 -17.85 4.25
C LEU A 803 19.73 -17.19 4.76
N LEU A 804 18.57 -17.84 4.58
CA LEU A 804 17.30 -17.36 5.18
C LEU A 804 17.30 -17.48 6.70
N LYS A 805 17.82 -18.57 7.28
CA LYS A 805 18.03 -18.67 8.74
C LYS A 805 18.96 -17.56 9.24
N ASP A 806 20.15 -17.45 8.66
CA ASP A 806 21.18 -16.54 9.16
C ASP A 806 20.76 -15.06 9.00
N ALA A 807 20.02 -14.72 7.94
CA ALA A 807 19.46 -13.39 7.73
C ALA A 807 18.34 -13.01 8.71
N LEU A 808 17.58 -13.98 9.23
CA LEU A 808 16.56 -13.76 10.25
C LEU A 808 17.21 -13.58 11.64
N PHE A 809 18.06 -14.54 12.05
CA PHE A 809 18.67 -14.57 13.38
C PHE A 809 19.67 -13.43 13.64
N SER A 810 20.41 -12.97 12.63
CA SER A 810 21.61 -12.13 12.87
C SER A 810 21.35 -10.70 13.37
N SER A 811 20.22 -10.08 12.99
CA SER A 811 20.03 -8.62 13.18
C SER A 811 18.72 -8.22 13.86
N ARG A 812 17.69 -9.07 13.88
CA ARG A 812 16.40 -8.75 14.49
C ARG A 812 16.36 -9.15 15.97
N ASP A 813 16.90 -10.32 16.28
CA ASP A 813 16.71 -10.94 17.60
C ASP A 813 17.53 -10.23 18.68
N LYS A 814 18.79 -9.83 18.42
CA LYS A 814 19.58 -9.03 19.37
C LYS A 814 18.90 -7.73 19.80
N CYS A 815 18.28 -7.02 18.86
CA CYS A 815 17.62 -5.75 19.17
C CYS A 815 16.33 -5.96 19.98
N LEU A 816 15.64 -7.09 19.80
CA LEU A 816 14.48 -7.48 20.62
C LEU A 816 14.90 -8.04 21.99
N GLU A 817 16.02 -8.75 22.06
CA GLU A 817 16.63 -9.25 23.30
C GLU A 817 17.13 -8.09 24.18
N GLU A 818 17.73 -7.05 23.61
CA GLU A 818 18.10 -5.81 24.31
C GLU A 818 16.88 -5.03 24.85
N ILE A 819 15.75 -5.04 24.15
CA ILE A 819 14.53 -4.30 24.55
C ILE A 819 13.67 -5.09 25.56
N TYR A 820 13.56 -6.41 25.42
CA TYR A 820 12.61 -7.23 26.20
C TYR A 820 13.26 -8.31 27.08
N GLY A 821 14.56 -8.57 26.97
CA GLY A 821 15.29 -9.50 27.84
C GLY A 821 14.90 -10.98 27.72
N VAL A 822 14.22 -11.37 26.64
CA VAL A 822 13.74 -12.73 26.40
C VAL A 822 13.88 -13.11 24.93
N ASP A 823 14.54 -14.22 24.66
CA ASP A 823 14.57 -14.89 23.35
C ASP A 823 13.18 -15.47 23.03
N LEU A 824 12.41 -14.71 22.25
CA LEU A 824 11.04 -15.08 21.83
C LEU A 824 11.02 -16.26 20.85
N VAL A 825 12.10 -16.50 20.09
CA VAL A 825 12.16 -17.61 19.13
C VAL A 825 12.30 -18.93 19.88
N ARG A 826 13.18 -18.98 20.88
CA ARG A 826 13.37 -20.15 21.75
C ARG A 826 12.15 -20.42 22.63
N ALA A 827 11.41 -19.38 23.03
CA ALA A 827 10.12 -19.53 23.70
C ALA A 827 9.02 -20.13 22.80
N PHE A 828 9.07 -19.90 21.48
CA PHE A 828 8.10 -20.43 20.51
C PHE A 828 8.46 -21.82 19.96
N MET A 829 9.76 -22.13 19.86
CA MET A 829 10.29 -23.37 19.27
C MET A 829 10.20 -24.60 20.20
N GLY A 830 9.99 -24.41 21.50
CA GLY A 830 9.68 -25.51 22.44
C GLY A 830 10.85 -26.43 22.81
N GLU A 831 12.11 -26.03 22.55
CA GLU A 831 13.30 -26.83 22.89
C GLU A 831 13.60 -26.78 24.41
N SER A 832 13.03 -27.73 25.16
CA SER A 832 13.27 -27.91 26.58
C SER A 832 14.51 -28.77 26.85
N GLU A 833 15.67 -28.14 27.11
CA GLU A 833 16.82 -28.83 27.68
C GLU A 833 17.00 -28.53 29.19
N SER A 834 17.39 -29.56 29.93
CA SER A 834 17.61 -29.52 31.38
C SER A 834 19.06 -29.14 31.73
N GLY A 835 19.28 -28.04 32.45
CA GLY A 835 20.62 -27.65 32.90
C GLY A 835 20.60 -26.70 34.10
N ASN A 836 21.14 -27.16 35.24
CA ASN A 836 21.26 -26.35 36.46
C ASN A 836 22.23 -25.17 36.27
N SER A 837 21.86 -23.98 36.77
CA SER A 837 22.61 -23.41 37.91
C SER A 837 21.89 -22.23 38.58
N THR A 838 22.21 -22.02 39.85
CA THR A 838 21.54 -21.11 40.78
C THR A 838 22.10 -19.69 40.74
N LYS A 839 21.22 -18.67 40.85
CA LYS A 839 21.12 -17.82 42.06
C LYS A 839 20.10 -16.67 41.98
N THR A 840 19.15 -16.70 42.91
CA THR A 840 18.57 -15.55 43.64
C THR A 840 18.34 -14.21 42.91
N GLY A 841 17.13 -14.01 42.39
CA GLY A 841 16.56 -12.68 42.13
C GLY A 841 15.33 -12.40 43.02
N VAL A 842 15.41 -11.42 43.93
CA VAL A 842 14.30 -11.03 44.82
C VAL A 842 13.80 -9.62 44.46
N THR A 843 12.66 -9.53 43.77
CA THR A 843 11.89 -8.27 43.68
C THR A 843 10.40 -8.48 43.43
N LYS A 844 9.61 -8.35 44.52
CA LYS A 844 8.22 -7.88 44.61
C LYS A 844 7.34 -7.91 43.33
N ARG A 845 6.58 -8.99 43.13
CA ARG A 845 5.33 -8.98 42.33
C ARG A 845 4.27 -8.09 43.01
N LYS A 846 3.77 -7.04 42.34
CA LYS A 846 2.55 -6.32 42.75
C LYS A 846 1.34 -7.02 42.13
N LYS A 847 0.50 -7.67 42.94
CA LYS A 847 -0.72 -8.33 42.45
C LYS A 847 -1.78 -7.30 42.05
N HIS A 848 -2.35 -7.43 40.86
CA HIS A 848 -3.76 -7.11 40.66
C HIS A 848 -4.56 -8.42 40.63
N ARG A 849 -5.77 -8.39 41.21
CA ARG A 849 -6.59 -9.57 41.48
C ARG A 849 -7.86 -9.49 40.64
N LEU A 850 -7.92 -10.25 39.55
CA LEU A 850 -9.20 -10.55 38.91
C LEU A 850 -9.97 -11.53 39.80
N GLN A 851 -11.20 -11.19 40.16
CA GLN A 851 -12.18 -12.12 40.71
C GLN A 851 -13.31 -12.24 39.69
N ASN A 852 -13.47 -13.44 39.14
CA ASN A 852 -14.75 -13.85 38.58
C ASN A 852 -15.68 -14.18 39.76
N GLU A 853 -16.86 -13.58 39.79
CA GLU A 853 -18.05 -14.28 40.30
C GLU A 853 -19.18 -14.15 39.27
N SER A 854 -19.92 -15.25 39.08
CA SER A 854 -20.93 -15.40 38.05
C SER A 854 -22.31 -15.52 38.69
N LYS A 855 -23.36 -15.03 38.00
CA LYS A 855 -24.68 -15.70 37.94
C LYS A 855 -25.67 -15.08 36.95
N VAL A 856 -26.03 -15.89 35.95
CA VAL A 856 -27.41 -16.31 35.62
C VAL A 856 -28.49 -15.23 35.45
N ARG A 857 -29.06 -15.15 34.23
CA ARG A 857 -30.45 -15.57 33.94
C ARG A 857 -30.69 -15.82 32.44
N HIS A 858 -31.62 -16.72 32.12
CA HIS A 858 -32.16 -16.97 30.77
C HIS A 858 -33.47 -16.23 30.57
N HIS A 859 -33.64 -15.60 29.41
CA HIS A 859 -34.85 -15.56 28.55
C HIS A 859 -34.30 -15.31 27.12
N VAL A 860 -34.65 -15.98 26.01
CA VAL A 860 -35.84 -16.73 25.55
C VAL A 860 -36.97 -15.81 25.07
N LEU A 861 -37.14 -15.79 23.73
CA LEU A 861 -38.16 -15.11 22.92
C LEU A 861 -38.01 -13.56 22.84
N ASP A 862 -38.43 -12.86 21.76
CA ASP A 862 -39.27 -13.30 20.63
C ASP A 862 -38.98 -12.60 19.27
N PHE A 863 -39.78 -12.92 18.24
CA PHE A 863 -39.79 -12.41 16.86
C PHE A 863 -40.17 -10.92 16.67
N ALA A 864 -39.47 -10.24 15.76
CA ALA A 864 -39.94 -9.22 14.78
C ALA A 864 -38.70 -8.81 13.93
N VAL A 865 -38.70 -8.62 12.60
CA VAL A 865 -39.73 -8.21 11.61
C VAL A 865 -40.17 -6.76 11.75
N GLN A 866 -39.28 -5.85 11.35
CA GLN A 866 -39.55 -4.81 10.34
C GLN A 866 -38.26 -4.49 9.57
#